data_AF-A0A1E5VGI5-F1
#
_entry.id   AF-A0A1E5VGI5-F1
#
_cell.length_a   1.000
_cell.length_b   1.000
_cell.length_c   1.000
_cell.angle_alpha   90.00
_cell.angle_beta   90.00
_cell.angle_gamma   90.00
#
_symmetry.space_group_name_H-M   'P 1'
#
loop_
_entity.id
_entity.type
_entity.pdbx_description
1 polymer ?
#
loop_
_entity_poly.entity_id
_entity_poly.type
_entity_poly.pdbx_seq_one_letter_code
_entity_poly.pdbx_strand_id
1 'polypeptide(L)'
;MSTAAAQGGDKPALRKPVFTKVDQLRPGTNGHTLTVKVVGATPVPGRASSRAPRIAECLVGDETGAIVFTARNDQVDLLTPDATVILRNAKIDMFKGSMRLAVDKWGRIEAAEPASFTVKEDNNLSLVEPVKLRICVRRDTDMAGDVASKDKDHDDASVEALFSGQPPPPWWRQVTVRSVTASVVLGTVFSFISMRMGLTTGLVPSMNMSASLVSFFVISSWTRLLGRCGVATTPFNRQENVVVQTCVIACATLSFYGGFVTFLPAMSETVARSAGGAAAGNNVVYALHTGKMIAFSFLTGFSSLFMALPLTKVTDDHRNNPTIAAGCRFQVAALMKSLCGSFSWAAFQWFYTGGDGCGFQAFPLFGLHAYKKRFFFDFSPSLVGIGMICPYTVNFSLLLGAVLSSGILWPILQTKRGQWYADPSPSSLRGINGYKVPMGIALVLGDCLFQVTAVSIKAARSLYRQGQELAASGDDEPEPAASYDERRRTHNFQSDQMPISVALAGYALLAAIASFFLPIIFPQVRFYHVALCYAMAPLMAFCSSYATGLTDWSLGTIYGKLAIFIFGAWVGEASGGAVAGLLAGGIVVVVIGNSSELMHDFKSAYLTLTSPLSMFASQVIGTAIGCVINPLLFLGFQMMVGREHLGEAGSAYPAPMAMAYRGIADISIEGIKALPKHSIMLCIPCFVMALCLDGLAAVAMANSWRIKGHIPNIMAMTIPFFVGPTFTIDMFLGSLIVIIWRRADKQAANLLSVVMASGMICGDGFWALPSSLLAMFKVQPPICMKFLSTYQHDQMQQHFDPYLTNPQ
;
A
#
# COMPACT_ATOMS: atom_id res chain seq x y z
N MET A 1 -85.19 -4.44 -3.73
CA MET A 1 -84.92 -3.44 -2.68
C MET A 1 -84.82 -4.17 -1.35
N SER A 2 -83.62 -4.31 -0.79
CA SER A 2 -83.46 -4.76 0.59
C SER A 2 -82.34 -3.94 1.21
N THR A 3 -82.70 -3.23 2.27
CA THR A 3 -81.94 -2.19 2.95
C THR A 3 -80.87 -2.78 3.85
N ALA A 4 -79.72 -2.12 3.84
CA ALA A 4 -78.51 -2.48 4.55
C ALA A 4 -78.61 -2.23 6.06
N ALA A 5 -78.18 -3.22 6.84
CA ALA A 5 -77.72 -3.06 8.22
C ALA A 5 -76.49 -3.97 8.42
N ALA A 6 -75.31 -3.37 8.57
CA ALA A 6 -74.08 -4.05 9.01
C ALA A 6 -73.26 -3.01 9.80
N GLN A 7 -73.30 -3.10 11.13
CA GLN A 7 -72.32 -3.77 12.01
C GLN A 7 -71.11 -2.88 12.33
N GLY A 8 -70.93 -2.64 13.64
CA GLY A 8 -69.96 -1.72 14.22
C GLY A 8 -68.51 -2.08 13.93
N GLY A 9 -67.72 -1.07 13.59
CA GLY A 9 -66.28 -1.15 13.46
C GLY A 9 -65.61 -1.15 14.84
N ASP A 10 -64.95 -2.26 15.15
CA ASP A 10 -64.06 -2.39 16.30
C ASP A 10 -62.83 -1.49 16.11
N LYS A 11 -62.43 -0.74 17.15
CA LYS A 11 -61.24 0.14 17.10
C LYS A 11 -59.98 -0.73 16.95
N PRO A 12 -59.01 -0.37 16.09
CA PRO A 12 -57.78 -1.15 15.95
C PRO A 12 -57.03 -1.23 17.28
N ALA A 13 -56.65 -2.45 17.66
CA ALA A 13 -55.92 -2.72 18.90
C ALA A 13 -54.60 -1.94 18.95
N LEU A 14 -54.43 -1.08 19.96
CA LEU A 14 -53.21 -0.31 20.19
C LEU A 14 -52.03 -1.25 20.49
N ARG A 15 -50.92 -1.09 19.76
CA ARG A 15 -49.69 -1.88 19.95
C ARG A 15 -49.15 -1.67 21.38
N LYS A 16 -48.88 -2.76 22.10
CA LYS A 16 -48.32 -2.69 23.46
C LYS A 16 -46.99 -1.92 23.46
N PRO A 17 -46.78 -0.95 24.38
CA PRO A 17 -45.52 -0.22 24.46
C PRO A 17 -44.38 -1.16 24.86
N VAL A 18 -43.27 -1.10 24.12
CA VAL A 18 -42.03 -1.82 24.45
C VAL A 18 -41.20 -0.92 25.36
N PHE A 19 -40.88 -1.42 26.55
CA PHE A 19 -40.04 -0.70 27.50
C PHE A 19 -38.56 -0.99 27.24
N THR A 20 -37.78 0.07 27.11
CA THR A 20 -36.33 0.05 26.91
C THR A 20 -35.63 0.36 28.23
N LYS A 21 -34.47 -0.26 28.47
CA LYS A 21 -33.63 -0.01 29.65
C LYS A 21 -32.60 1.11 29.39
N VAL A 22 -32.10 1.73 30.45
CA VAL A 22 -31.16 2.85 30.33
C VAL A 22 -29.89 2.44 29.59
N ASP A 23 -29.29 1.28 29.87
CA ASP A 23 -28.07 0.79 29.20
C ASP A 23 -28.20 0.52 27.67
N GLN A 24 -29.43 0.40 27.18
CA GLN A 24 -29.76 0.20 25.77
C GLN A 24 -29.87 1.51 25.00
N LEU A 25 -29.84 2.66 25.67
CA LEU A 25 -29.87 3.97 25.02
C LEU A 25 -28.61 4.17 24.16
N ARG A 26 -28.78 4.85 23.03
CA ARG A 26 -27.72 5.13 22.05
C ARG A 26 -27.80 6.59 21.58
N PRO A 27 -26.67 7.23 21.22
CA PRO A 27 -26.67 8.59 20.71
C PRO A 27 -27.62 8.79 19.51
N GLY A 28 -28.46 9.82 19.55
CA GLY A 28 -29.35 10.21 18.44
C GLY A 28 -30.55 9.28 18.20
N THR A 29 -30.83 8.34 19.11
CA THR A 29 -32.02 7.49 19.04
C THR A 29 -33.23 8.16 19.70
N ASN A 30 -34.42 7.92 19.13
CA ASN A 30 -35.68 8.54 19.54
C ASN A 30 -36.76 7.46 19.75
N GLY A 31 -37.89 7.83 20.36
CA GLY A 31 -39.04 6.93 20.51
C GLY A 31 -38.97 6.00 21.72
N HIS A 32 -38.10 6.29 22.69
CA HIS A 32 -37.90 5.41 23.84
C HIS A 32 -39.04 5.52 24.83
N THR A 33 -39.46 4.37 25.35
CA THR A 33 -40.36 4.30 26.50
C THR A 33 -39.63 3.64 27.65
N LEU A 34 -39.44 4.34 28.76
CA LEU A 34 -38.66 3.85 29.89
C LEU A 34 -39.26 4.30 31.23
N THR A 35 -39.08 3.47 32.25
CA THR A 35 -39.44 3.78 33.64
C THR A 35 -38.17 4.11 34.39
N VAL A 36 -38.07 5.31 34.94
CA VAL A 36 -36.87 5.79 35.62
C VAL A 36 -37.20 6.39 36.98
N LYS A 37 -36.26 6.24 37.91
CA LYS A 37 -36.29 6.90 39.21
C LYS A 37 -35.36 8.12 39.19
N VAL A 38 -35.83 9.24 39.74
CA VAL A 38 -35.06 10.48 39.84
C VAL A 38 -34.15 10.41 41.06
N VAL A 39 -32.84 10.58 40.84
CA VAL A 39 -31.82 10.58 41.88
C VAL A 39 -31.56 12.00 42.40
N GLY A 40 -31.53 12.98 41.50
CA GLY A 40 -31.31 14.38 41.88
C GLY A 40 -31.77 15.34 40.79
N ALA A 41 -32.08 16.59 41.16
CA ALA A 41 -32.51 17.64 40.25
C ALA A 41 -31.74 18.93 40.54
N THR A 42 -31.01 19.45 39.55
CA THR A 42 -30.23 20.68 39.65
C THR A 42 -30.82 21.74 38.72
N PRO A 43 -31.32 22.89 39.24
CA PRO A 43 -31.83 23.96 38.40
C PRO A 43 -30.68 24.62 37.63
N VAL A 44 -30.87 24.87 36.33
CA VAL A 44 -29.87 25.56 35.50
C VAL A 44 -30.19 27.07 35.51
N PRO A 45 -29.26 27.94 35.96
CA PRO A 45 -29.51 29.38 35.99
C PRO A 45 -29.65 29.95 34.58
N GLY A 46 -30.81 30.53 34.28
CA GLY A 46 -31.10 31.23 33.01
C GLY A 46 -30.73 32.71 33.07
N ARG A 47 -30.48 33.33 31.90
CA ARG A 47 -30.34 34.80 31.78
C ARG A 47 -31.66 35.47 32.18
N ALA A 48 -31.57 36.52 33.00
CA ALA A 48 -32.71 37.30 33.48
C ALA A 48 -33.49 37.94 32.31
N SER A 49 -34.52 37.25 31.84
CA SER A 49 -35.50 37.75 30.87
C SER A 49 -36.83 37.07 31.16
N SER A 50 -37.93 37.84 31.13
CA SER A 50 -39.29 37.41 31.50
C SER A 50 -39.90 36.33 30.59
N ARG A 51 -39.17 35.84 29.57
CA ARG A 51 -39.57 34.75 28.67
C ARG A 51 -38.59 33.56 28.64
N ALA A 52 -37.62 33.50 29.56
CA ALA A 52 -36.67 32.39 29.59
C ALA A 52 -37.36 31.07 30.08
N PRO A 53 -37.19 29.93 29.37
CA PRO A 53 -37.75 28.65 29.81
C PRO A 53 -37.09 28.20 31.12
N ARG A 54 -37.87 27.67 32.07
CA ARG A 54 -37.35 27.07 33.31
C ARG A 54 -36.73 25.73 32.95
N ILE A 55 -35.43 25.54 33.18
CA ILE A 55 -34.71 24.31 32.83
C ILE A 55 -34.06 23.73 34.09
N ALA A 56 -34.19 22.42 34.27
CA ALA A 56 -33.48 21.66 35.28
C ALA A 56 -32.79 20.44 34.66
N GLU A 57 -31.58 20.13 35.13
CA GLU A 57 -30.87 18.90 34.82
C GLU A 57 -31.14 17.89 35.94
N CYS A 58 -31.85 16.81 35.62
CA CYS A 58 -32.21 15.78 36.59
C CYS A 58 -31.45 14.49 36.29
N LEU A 59 -30.74 13.93 37.27
CA LEU A 59 -30.15 12.60 37.13
C LEU A 59 -31.26 11.56 37.32
N VAL A 60 -31.53 10.75 36.29
CA VAL A 60 -32.57 9.71 36.31
C VAL A 60 -31.98 8.37 35.89
N GLY A 61 -32.51 7.26 36.38
CA GLY A 61 -32.00 5.95 35.99
C GLY A 61 -32.86 4.77 36.41
N ASP A 62 -32.39 3.58 36.07
CA ASP A 62 -32.97 2.29 36.43
C ASP A 62 -31.88 1.35 36.99
N GLU A 63 -32.18 0.07 37.18
CA GLU A 63 -31.20 -0.91 37.66
C GLU A 63 -30.00 -1.14 36.71
N THR A 64 -30.11 -0.69 35.45
CA THR A 64 -29.10 -0.89 34.41
C THR A 64 -28.13 0.29 34.29
N GLY A 65 -28.56 1.51 34.60
CA GLY A 65 -27.71 2.69 34.59
C GLY A 65 -28.43 4.00 34.88
N ALA A 66 -27.70 5.11 34.82
CA ALA A 66 -28.22 6.46 34.99
C ALA A 66 -27.92 7.35 33.78
N ILE A 67 -28.73 8.38 33.55
CA ILE A 67 -28.56 9.37 32.48
C ILE A 67 -29.13 10.72 32.94
N VAL A 68 -28.51 11.82 32.52
CA VAL A 68 -28.99 13.18 32.78
C VAL A 68 -30.18 13.47 31.86
N PHE A 69 -31.32 13.78 32.47
CA PHE A 69 -32.55 14.23 31.84
C PHE A 69 -32.63 15.77 31.84
N THR A 70 -32.98 16.37 30.71
CA THR A 70 -33.21 17.83 30.62
C THR A 70 -34.70 18.14 30.73
N ALA A 71 -35.14 18.60 31.90
CA ALA A 71 -36.52 18.98 32.18
C ALA A 71 -36.79 20.45 31.81
N ARG A 72 -37.96 20.72 31.20
CA ARG A 72 -38.38 22.08 30.82
C ARG A 72 -39.76 22.44 31.37
N ASN A 73 -39.89 23.65 31.90
CA ASN A 73 -41.14 24.24 32.39
C ASN A 73 -41.86 23.28 33.36
N ASP A 74 -43.10 22.89 33.04
CA ASP A 74 -43.97 22.04 33.86
C ASP A 74 -43.38 20.63 34.10
N GLN A 75 -42.42 20.19 33.27
CA GLN A 75 -41.72 18.92 33.48
C GLN A 75 -40.83 18.95 34.74
N VAL A 76 -40.36 20.13 35.15
CA VAL A 76 -39.49 20.29 36.32
C VAL A 76 -40.22 19.89 37.61
N ASP A 77 -41.52 20.19 37.69
CA ASP A 77 -42.32 19.90 38.88
C ASP A 77 -42.69 18.41 39.01
N LEU A 78 -42.59 17.64 37.91
CA LEU A 78 -42.79 16.19 37.89
C LEU A 78 -41.51 15.38 38.24
N LEU A 79 -40.35 16.03 38.22
CA LEU A 79 -39.04 15.40 38.35
C LEU A 79 -38.37 15.79 39.68
N THR A 80 -39.06 15.51 40.78
CA THR A 80 -38.53 15.67 42.14
C THR A 80 -37.64 14.48 42.54
N PRO A 81 -36.63 14.67 43.39
CA PRO A 81 -35.81 13.56 43.90
C PRO A 81 -36.68 12.45 44.49
N ASP A 82 -36.28 11.20 44.24
CA ASP A 82 -36.98 9.95 44.58
C ASP A 82 -38.30 9.66 43.85
N ALA A 83 -38.79 10.56 42.98
CA ALA A 83 -39.95 10.28 42.15
C ALA A 83 -39.66 9.19 41.10
N THR A 84 -40.65 8.34 40.84
CA THR A 84 -40.62 7.39 39.72
C THR A 84 -41.51 7.90 38.60
N VAL A 85 -40.95 7.99 37.39
CA VAL A 85 -41.65 8.52 36.21
C VAL A 85 -41.50 7.58 35.01
N ILE A 86 -42.51 7.54 34.17
CA ILE A 86 -42.49 6.88 32.87
C ILE A 86 -42.31 7.96 31.80
N LEU A 87 -41.24 7.84 31.03
CA LEU A 87 -40.95 8.69 29.89
C LEU A 87 -41.41 7.96 28.63
N ARG A 88 -42.38 8.51 27.90
CA ARG A 88 -42.89 7.96 26.64
C ARG A 88 -42.43 8.80 25.46
N ASN A 89 -41.99 8.12 24.40
CA ASN A 89 -41.47 8.75 23.17
C ASN A 89 -40.31 9.72 23.47
N ALA A 90 -39.44 9.34 24.41
CA ALA A 90 -38.26 10.11 24.78
C ALA A 90 -37.17 10.00 23.70
N LYS A 91 -36.31 11.02 23.64
CA LYS A 91 -35.19 11.11 22.70
C LYS A 91 -33.87 11.37 23.41
N ILE A 92 -32.78 10.99 22.75
CA ILE A 92 -31.42 11.24 23.21
C ILE A 92 -30.84 12.45 22.48
N ASP A 93 -30.66 13.55 23.20
CA ASP A 93 -29.98 14.74 22.74
C ASP A 93 -28.48 14.68 23.07
N MET A 94 -27.64 15.12 22.14
CA MET A 94 -26.19 15.23 22.36
C MET A 94 -25.85 16.66 22.80
N PHE A 95 -25.25 16.81 23.98
CA PHE A 95 -24.86 18.12 24.52
C PHE A 95 -23.42 18.08 25.03
N LYS A 96 -22.54 18.92 24.47
CA LYS A 96 -21.11 18.98 24.81
C LYS A 96 -20.42 17.60 24.85
N GLY A 97 -20.74 16.73 23.89
CA GLY A 97 -20.19 15.37 23.83
C GLY A 97 -20.84 14.35 24.76
N SER A 98 -21.76 14.73 25.65
CA SER A 98 -22.50 13.82 26.54
C SER A 98 -23.90 13.49 26.01
N MET A 99 -24.38 12.27 26.29
CA MET A 99 -25.78 11.91 26.04
C MET A 99 -26.68 12.49 27.11
N ARG A 100 -27.80 13.08 26.70
CA ARG A 100 -28.84 13.58 27.58
C ARG A 100 -30.20 13.05 27.13
N LEU A 101 -31.03 12.66 28.08
CA LEU A 101 -32.39 12.24 27.82
C LEU A 101 -33.30 13.48 27.81
N ALA A 102 -34.22 13.55 26.86
CA ALA A 102 -35.18 14.63 26.76
C ALA A 102 -36.53 14.12 26.24
N VAL A 103 -37.61 14.79 26.63
CA VAL A 103 -38.96 14.57 26.10
C VAL A 103 -39.40 15.85 25.39
N ASP A 104 -39.71 15.74 24.10
CA ASP A 104 -40.18 16.85 23.28
C ASP A 104 -41.71 16.99 23.32
N LYS A 105 -42.26 17.86 22.48
CA LYS A 105 -43.71 18.11 22.39
C LYS A 105 -44.54 16.90 21.94
N TRP A 106 -43.90 15.85 21.41
CA TRP A 106 -44.55 14.63 20.93
C TRP A 106 -44.43 13.48 21.94
N GLY A 107 -43.68 13.67 23.02
CA GLY A 107 -43.57 12.71 24.12
C GLY A 107 -44.32 13.16 25.37
N ARG A 108 -44.42 12.24 26.34
CA ARG A 108 -45.17 12.46 27.58
C ARG A 108 -44.40 11.93 28.77
N ILE A 109 -44.45 12.65 29.87
CA ILE A 109 -43.96 12.23 31.18
C ILE A 109 -45.18 11.88 32.04
N GLU A 110 -45.21 10.67 32.58
CA GLU A 110 -46.28 10.19 33.45
C GLU A 110 -45.69 9.82 34.81
N ALA A 111 -46.30 10.27 35.89
CA ALA A 111 -45.94 9.78 37.22
C ALA A 111 -46.32 8.30 37.33
N ALA A 112 -45.44 7.50 37.92
CA ALA A 112 -45.66 6.07 38.14
C ALA A 112 -45.60 5.72 39.62
N GLU A 113 -46.11 4.54 39.95
CA GLU A 113 -45.95 3.97 41.28
C GLU A 113 -44.46 3.83 41.64
N PRO A 114 -44.09 3.98 42.93
CA PRO A 114 -42.70 3.91 43.36
C PRO A 114 -42.03 2.60 42.93
N ALA A 115 -40.99 2.71 42.11
CA ALA A 115 -40.23 1.55 41.66
C ALA A 115 -39.42 0.93 42.80
N SER A 116 -39.36 -0.40 42.85
CA SER A 116 -38.59 -1.16 43.85
C SER A 116 -37.10 -1.32 43.51
N PHE A 117 -36.66 -0.87 42.33
CA PHE A 117 -35.26 -0.98 41.90
C PHE A 117 -34.40 0.17 42.42
N THR A 118 -33.12 -0.13 42.71
CA THR A 118 -32.10 0.87 43.02
C THR A 118 -31.40 1.31 41.73
N VAL A 119 -31.25 2.63 41.55
CA VAL A 119 -30.58 3.18 40.36
C VAL A 119 -29.10 2.85 40.40
N LYS A 120 -28.56 2.35 39.29
CA LYS A 120 -27.12 2.06 39.16
C LYS A 120 -26.33 3.30 38.73
N GLU A 121 -26.03 4.17 39.68
CA GLU A 121 -25.32 5.44 39.45
C GLU A 121 -23.90 5.28 38.86
N ASP A 122 -23.22 4.17 39.18
CA ASP A 122 -21.88 3.86 38.65
C ASP A 122 -21.84 3.75 37.11
N ASN A 123 -22.97 3.41 36.49
CA ASN A 123 -23.10 3.29 35.04
C ASN A 123 -23.85 4.51 34.46
N ASN A 124 -23.25 5.69 34.61
CA ASN A 124 -23.83 6.94 34.14
C ASN A 124 -23.50 7.23 32.67
N LEU A 125 -24.48 7.03 31.79
CA LEU A 125 -24.39 7.22 30.35
C LEU A 125 -24.16 8.67 29.91
N SER A 126 -24.39 9.64 30.78
CA SER A 126 -24.03 11.04 30.52
C SER A 126 -22.57 11.35 30.81
N LEU A 127 -21.88 10.52 31.61
CA LEU A 127 -20.45 10.63 31.87
C LEU A 127 -19.63 9.78 30.90
N VAL A 128 -20.27 8.82 30.23
CA VAL A 128 -19.63 8.02 29.16
C VAL A 128 -19.57 8.87 27.90
N GLU A 129 -18.41 9.46 27.62
CA GLU A 129 -18.12 10.05 26.31
C GLU A 129 -18.30 8.98 25.21
N PRO A 130 -19.24 9.11 24.27
CA PRO A 130 -19.51 8.13 23.22
C PRO A 130 -18.40 8.12 22.14
N VAL A 131 -17.28 8.77 22.39
CA VAL A 131 -16.20 8.93 21.42
C VAL A 131 -15.37 7.64 21.26
N LYS A 132 -15.65 6.58 22.04
CA LYS A 132 -15.06 5.24 21.82
C LYS A 132 -15.60 4.46 20.61
N LEU A 133 -16.50 5.00 19.79
CA LEU A 133 -17.07 4.26 18.65
C LEU A 133 -17.50 5.13 17.45
N ARG A 134 -16.97 6.35 17.30
CA ARG A 134 -17.40 7.29 16.26
C ARG A 134 -16.59 7.27 14.95
N ILE A 135 -15.76 6.25 14.75
CA ILE A 135 -15.25 5.85 13.43
C ILE A 135 -15.80 4.44 13.21
N CYS A 136 -16.63 4.25 12.18
CA CYS A 136 -17.44 3.05 11.88
C CYS A 136 -18.79 2.97 12.61
N VAL A 137 -19.80 3.68 12.11
CA VAL A 137 -21.09 3.14 11.63
C VAL A 137 -21.85 4.33 11.05
N ARG A 138 -21.86 4.45 9.72
CA ARG A 138 -23.01 5.02 9.03
C ARG A 138 -23.53 3.88 8.16
N ARG A 139 -24.61 3.26 8.62
CA ARG A 139 -25.40 2.35 7.80
C ARG A 139 -26.71 3.05 7.53
N ASP A 140 -27.09 3.00 6.27
CA ASP A 140 -28.26 3.61 5.67
C ASP A 140 -29.55 3.25 6.40
N THR A 141 -30.31 4.29 6.76
CA THR A 141 -31.75 4.38 6.50
C THR A 141 -32.11 5.86 6.54
N ASP A 142 -32.91 6.28 5.56
CA ASP A 142 -33.52 7.60 5.36
C ASP A 142 -32.61 8.66 4.71
N MET A 143 -32.83 8.87 3.41
CA MET A 143 -33.14 10.18 2.81
C MET A 143 -33.21 10.04 1.27
N ALA A 144 -34.41 9.74 0.78
CA ALA A 144 -34.91 10.46 -0.39
C ALA A 144 -35.52 11.77 0.16
N GLY A 145 -35.00 12.93 -0.26
CA GLY A 145 -35.58 14.22 0.14
C GLY A 145 -34.56 15.34 0.32
N ASP A 146 -34.50 16.18 -0.70
CA ASP A 146 -34.15 17.60 -0.71
C ASP A 146 -32.70 18.09 -0.53
N VAL A 147 -32.32 18.79 -1.60
CA VAL A 147 -31.13 19.61 -1.81
C VAL A 147 -31.38 21.01 -1.23
N ALA A 148 -30.29 21.60 -0.73
CA ALA A 148 -30.06 23.02 -0.38
C ALA A 148 -30.52 23.49 1.02
N SER A 149 -29.56 23.67 1.93
CA SER A 149 -29.16 25.02 2.38
C SER A 149 -28.04 25.01 3.45
N LYS A 150 -27.07 25.91 3.22
CA LYS A 150 -26.22 26.67 4.14
C LYS A 150 -25.24 25.97 5.11
N ASP A 151 -23.98 26.36 4.90
CA ASP A 151 -22.89 26.44 5.86
C ASP A 151 -23.34 26.79 7.29
N LYS A 152 -22.90 25.95 8.25
CA LYS A 152 -22.32 26.34 9.55
C LYS A 152 -21.81 25.11 10.30
N ASP A 153 -20.56 25.19 10.70
CA ASP A 153 -19.89 24.45 11.78
C ASP A 153 -19.88 22.91 11.70
N HIS A 154 -19.04 22.39 10.79
CA HIS A 154 -18.46 21.06 10.94
C HIS A 154 -17.30 21.15 11.96
N ASP A 155 -17.61 21.09 13.26
CA ASP A 155 -16.61 20.75 14.28
C ASP A 155 -16.17 19.29 14.03
N ASP A 156 -15.09 19.12 13.28
CA ASP A 156 -14.45 17.83 13.06
C ASP A 156 -14.07 17.22 14.41
N ALA A 157 -14.53 15.98 14.66
CA ALA A 157 -14.15 15.23 15.83
C ALA A 157 -12.62 15.01 15.85
N SER A 158 -11.94 15.78 16.71
CA SER A 158 -10.49 15.74 16.87
C SER A 158 -10.04 14.38 17.44
N VAL A 159 -9.26 13.65 16.65
CA VAL A 159 -8.73 12.33 17.05
C VAL A 159 -7.69 12.50 18.15
N GLU A 160 -6.95 13.59 18.17
CA GLU A 160 -5.97 13.80 19.23
C GLU A 160 -6.61 14.36 20.51
N ALA A 161 -7.78 15.01 20.46
CA ALA A 161 -8.50 15.41 21.69
C ALA A 161 -8.91 14.19 22.53
N LEU A 162 -9.30 13.09 21.87
CA LEU A 162 -9.59 11.78 22.47
C LEU A 162 -8.42 11.19 23.27
N PHE A 163 -7.19 11.44 22.83
CA PHE A 163 -5.97 10.94 23.46
C PHE A 163 -5.25 12.04 24.26
N SER A 164 -5.93 13.14 24.59
CA SER A 164 -5.32 14.25 25.35
C SER A 164 -4.79 13.80 26.73
N GLY A 165 -5.48 12.86 27.38
CA GLY A 165 -5.07 12.28 28.68
C GLY A 165 -3.97 11.21 28.63
N GLN A 166 -3.45 10.85 27.45
CA GLN A 166 -2.38 9.86 27.30
C GLN A 166 -1.19 10.47 26.54
N PRO A 167 -0.16 10.98 27.22
CA PRO A 167 1.04 11.45 26.55
C PRO A 167 1.76 10.27 25.86
N PRO A 168 2.31 10.47 24.65
CA PRO A 168 3.10 9.44 24.00
C PRO A 168 4.32 9.10 24.88
N PRO A 169 4.71 7.82 24.99
CA PRO A 169 5.91 7.45 25.74
C PRO A 169 7.15 8.03 25.06
N PRO A 170 8.26 8.23 25.78
CA PRO A 170 9.50 8.70 25.17
C PRO A 170 10.00 7.73 24.09
N TRP A 171 10.78 8.23 23.12
CA TRP A 171 11.15 7.48 21.91
C TRP A 171 11.78 6.11 22.20
N TRP A 172 12.63 5.99 23.22
CA TRP A 172 13.29 4.73 23.59
C TRP A 172 12.34 3.68 24.18
N ARG A 173 11.16 4.10 24.68
CA ARG A 173 10.10 3.18 25.15
C ARG A 173 9.11 2.82 24.04
N GLN A 174 9.12 3.54 22.91
CA GLN A 174 8.32 3.20 21.73
C GLN A 174 8.91 1.97 21.00
N VAL A 175 10.24 1.81 21.03
CA VAL A 175 10.94 0.63 20.51
C VAL A 175 11.05 -0.42 21.62
N THR A 176 10.30 -1.52 21.50
CA THR A 176 10.27 -2.59 22.51
C THR A 176 10.98 -3.85 22.00
N VAL A 177 11.43 -4.71 22.91
CA VAL A 177 12.05 -5.99 22.50
C VAL A 177 11.06 -6.87 21.74
N ARG A 178 9.78 -6.86 22.13
CA ARG A 178 8.73 -7.60 21.42
C ARG A 178 8.47 -7.04 20.02
N SER A 179 8.53 -5.72 19.84
CA SER A 179 8.33 -5.10 18.52
C SER A 179 9.46 -5.51 17.58
N VAL A 180 10.72 -5.43 18.03
CA VAL A 180 11.89 -5.87 17.25
C VAL A 180 11.81 -7.37 16.92
N THR A 181 11.45 -8.22 17.88
CA THR A 181 11.32 -9.67 17.66
C THR A 181 10.24 -9.99 16.63
N ALA A 182 9.07 -9.34 16.73
CA ALA A 182 8.00 -9.48 15.75
C ALA A 182 8.43 -8.99 14.37
N SER A 183 9.21 -7.90 14.30
CA SER A 183 9.74 -7.36 13.06
C SER A 183 10.75 -8.29 12.37
N VAL A 184 11.54 -9.08 13.09
CA VAL A 184 12.44 -10.07 12.45
C VAL A 184 11.62 -11.10 11.68
N VAL A 185 10.60 -11.68 12.32
CA VAL A 185 9.75 -12.72 11.71
C VAL A 185 8.94 -12.14 10.55
N LEU A 186 8.20 -11.05 10.80
CA LEU A 186 7.38 -10.42 9.77
C LEU A 186 8.24 -9.84 8.64
N GLY A 187 9.37 -9.22 8.96
CA GLY A 187 10.32 -8.70 7.98
C GLY A 187 10.83 -9.78 7.04
N THR A 188 11.15 -10.97 7.56
CA THR A 188 11.54 -12.13 6.75
C THR A 188 10.44 -12.51 5.76
N VAL A 189 9.21 -12.65 6.24
CA VAL A 189 8.10 -13.12 5.41
C VAL A 189 7.73 -12.06 4.36
N PHE A 190 7.62 -10.79 4.74
CA PHE A 190 7.33 -9.70 3.80
C PHE A 190 8.44 -9.49 2.79
N SER A 191 9.71 -9.69 3.17
CA SER A 191 10.84 -9.66 2.23
C SER A 191 10.78 -10.80 1.22
N PHE A 192 10.42 -12.00 1.66
CA PHE A 192 10.21 -13.14 0.76
C PHE A 192 9.08 -12.85 -0.24
N ILE A 193 7.94 -12.34 0.23
CA ILE A 193 6.80 -11.97 -0.62
C ILE A 193 7.21 -10.88 -1.62
N SER A 194 7.84 -9.81 -1.13
CA SER A 194 8.29 -8.68 -1.95
C SER A 194 9.26 -9.13 -3.05
N MET A 195 10.25 -9.96 -2.70
CA MET A 195 11.22 -10.46 -3.65
C MET A 195 10.60 -11.44 -4.65
N ARG A 196 9.71 -12.33 -4.21
CA ARG A 196 8.94 -13.21 -5.10
C ARG A 196 8.17 -12.38 -6.13
N MET A 197 7.41 -11.38 -5.68
CA MET A 197 6.64 -10.50 -6.57
C MET A 197 7.55 -9.74 -7.53
N GLY A 198 8.66 -9.19 -7.05
CA GLY A 198 9.62 -8.48 -7.90
C GLY A 198 10.27 -9.38 -8.96
N LEU A 199 10.58 -10.63 -8.64
CA LEU A 199 11.16 -11.58 -9.58
C LEU A 199 10.15 -12.11 -10.61
N THR A 200 8.86 -12.17 -10.27
CA THR A 200 7.81 -12.69 -11.18
C THR A 200 7.18 -11.60 -12.05
N THR A 201 6.71 -10.51 -11.45
CA THR A 201 5.96 -9.44 -12.15
C THR A 201 6.82 -8.21 -12.44
N GLY A 202 7.94 -8.03 -11.73
CA GLY A 202 8.73 -6.80 -11.78
C GLY A 202 8.10 -5.63 -11.01
N LEU A 203 6.97 -5.84 -10.34
CA LEU A 203 6.23 -4.81 -9.60
C LEU A 203 6.06 -5.23 -8.14
N VAL A 204 6.41 -4.32 -7.24
CA VAL A 204 6.19 -4.47 -5.80
C VAL A 204 5.30 -3.31 -5.32
N PRO A 205 4.04 -3.57 -4.93
CA PRO A 205 3.19 -2.53 -4.36
C PRO A 205 3.63 -2.17 -2.94
N SER A 206 3.23 -1.00 -2.45
CA SER A 206 3.43 -0.63 -1.04
C SER A 206 2.69 -1.61 -0.12
N MET A 207 3.42 -2.23 0.80
CA MET A 207 2.86 -3.18 1.78
C MET A 207 2.61 -2.55 3.16
N ASN A 208 2.66 -1.22 3.28
CA ASN A 208 2.58 -0.51 4.56
C ASN A 208 1.31 -0.85 5.33
N MET A 209 0.16 -0.85 4.65
CA MET A 209 -1.13 -1.20 5.27
C MET A 209 -1.18 -2.66 5.71
N SER A 210 -0.66 -3.57 4.87
CA SER A 210 -0.64 -5.00 5.17
C SER A 210 0.27 -5.30 6.36
N ALA A 211 1.47 -4.71 6.39
CA ALA A 211 2.40 -4.83 7.50
C ALA A 211 1.79 -4.30 8.81
N SER A 212 1.12 -3.13 8.77
CA SER A 212 0.48 -2.52 9.94
C SER A 212 -0.65 -3.35 10.55
N LEU A 213 -1.48 -3.97 9.71
CA LEU A 213 -2.60 -4.79 10.18
C LEU A 213 -2.16 -6.16 10.67
N VAL A 214 -1.17 -6.77 10.00
CA VAL A 214 -0.59 -8.04 10.43
C VAL A 214 0.22 -7.84 11.72
N SER A 215 0.98 -6.75 11.85
CA SER A 215 1.71 -6.43 13.09
C SER A 215 0.74 -6.23 14.26
N PHE A 216 -0.38 -5.53 14.04
CA PHE A 216 -1.43 -5.38 15.05
C PHE A 216 -1.92 -6.73 15.54
N PHE A 217 -2.22 -7.64 14.61
CA PHE A 217 -2.72 -8.97 14.93
C PHE A 217 -1.68 -9.81 15.69
N VAL A 218 -0.42 -9.82 15.24
CA VAL A 218 0.66 -10.59 15.86
C VAL A 218 0.92 -10.11 17.28
N ILE A 219 1.08 -8.81 17.49
CA ILE A 219 1.39 -8.24 18.83
C ILE A 219 0.17 -8.36 19.75
N SER A 220 -1.04 -8.15 19.24
CA SER A 220 -2.27 -8.34 20.03
C SER A 220 -2.43 -9.79 20.48
N SER A 221 -2.17 -10.75 19.58
CA SER A 221 -2.26 -12.18 19.89
C SER A 221 -1.17 -12.60 20.88
N TRP A 222 0.06 -12.14 20.67
CA TRP A 222 1.19 -12.35 21.58
C TRP A 222 0.89 -11.84 23.00
N THR A 223 0.36 -10.62 23.12
CA THR A 223 0.01 -9.99 24.40
C THR A 223 -1.11 -10.75 25.12
N ARG A 224 -2.15 -11.19 24.38
CA ARG A 224 -3.24 -12.00 24.95
C ARG A 224 -2.76 -13.38 25.41
N LEU A 225 -1.85 -14.00 24.66
CA LEU A 225 -1.33 -15.33 24.98
C LEU A 225 -0.45 -15.28 26.23
N LEU A 226 0.45 -14.30 26.33
CA LEU A 226 1.24 -14.07 27.54
C LEU A 226 0.38 -13.71 28.76
N GLY A 227 -0.68 -12.91 28.57
CA GLY A 227 -1.64 -12.61 29.62
C GLY A 227 -2.37 -13.86 30.14
N ARG A 228 -2.69 -14.82 29.26
CA ARG A 228 -3.23 -16.13 29.66
C ARG A 228 -2.20 -16.99 30.40
N CYS A 229 -0.92 -16.83 30.09
CA CYS A 229 0.18 -17.50 30.78
C CYS A 229 0.61 -16.81 32.09
N GLY A 230 -0.10 -15.77 32.55
CA GLY A 230 0.19 -15.07 33.81
C GLY A 230 1.40 -14.12 33.77
N VAL A 231 1.95 -13.83 32.58
CA VAL A 231 3.08 -12.90 32.43
C VAL A 231 2.55 -11.48 32.30
N ALA A 232 2.99 -10.57 33.18
CA ALA A 232 2.64 -9.15 33.11
C ALA A 232 3.21 -8.52 31.84
N THR A 233 2.34 -8.16 30.89
CA THR A 233 2.74 -7.52 29.63
C THR A 233 2.36 -6.05 29.60
N THR A 234 3.24 -5.20 29.06
CA THR A 234 2.92 -3.80 28.77
C THR A 234 1.75 -3.69 27.77
N PRO A 235 0.83 -2.73 27.94
CA PRO A 235 -0.28 -2.55 27.01
C PRO A 235 0.24 -2.22 25.61
N PHE A 236 -0.39 -2.78 24.59
CA PHE A 236 -0.04 -2.53 23.20
C PHE A 236 -0.52 -1.14 22.77
N ASN A 237 0.37 -0.35 22.15
CA ASN A 237 0.12 1.04 21.81
C ASN A 237 0.25 1.32 20.32
N ARG A 238 -0.33 2.42 19.84
CA ARG A 238 -0.30 2.80 18.41
C ARG A 238 1.12 3.04 17.90
N GLN A 239 1.98 3.66 18.71
CA GLN A 239 3.36 3.95 18.35
C GLN A 239 4.17 2.66 18.17
N GLU A 240 3.93 1.65 19.01
CA GLU A 240 4.60 0.36 18.90
C GLU A 240 4.21 -0.39 17.61
N ASN A 241 2.94 -0.27 17.19
CA ASN A 241 2.52 -0.86 15.92
C ASN A 241 3.24 -0.22 14.73
N VAL A 242 3.37 1.10 14.75
CA VAL A 242 4.08 1.85 13.71
C VAL A 242 5.56 1.50 13.69
N VAL A 243 6.20 1.33 14.86
CA VAL A 243 7.57 0.83 14.96
C VAL A 243 7.73 -0.53 14.26
N VAL A 244 6.82 -1.48 14.52
CA VAL A 244 6.88 -2.80 13.85
C VAL A 244 6.67 -2.66 12.35
N GLN A 245 5.67 -1.88 11.93
CA GLN A 245 5.41 -1.60 10.52
C GLN A 245 6.66 -1.04 9.84
N THR A 246 7.27 0.02 10.37
CA THR A 246 8.46 0.65 9.80
C THR A 246 9.63 -0.32 9.71
N CYS A 247 9.93 -1.10 10.75
CA CYS A 247 10.98 -2.12 10.69
C CYS A 247 10.72 -3.18 9.60
N VAL A 248 9.48 -3.67 9.49
CA VAL A 248 9.09 -4.70 8.51
C VAL A 248 9.18 -4.15 7.08
N ILE A 249 8.69 -2.93 6.87
CA ILE A 249 8.72 -2.26 5.57
C ILE A 249 10.15 -1.94 5.16
N ALA A 250 10.98 -1.39 6.05
CA ALA A 250 12.40 -1.16 5.78
C ALA A 250 13.14 -2.44 5.32
N CYS A 251 12.85 -3.57 5.99
CA CYS A 251 13.41 -4.86 5.60
C CYS A 251 12.92 -5.31 4.22
N ALA A 252 11.60 -5.23 3.98
CA ALA A 252 10.96 -5.71 2.77
C ALA A 252 11.28 -4.85 1.54
N THR A 253 11.28 -3.52 1.66
CA THR A 253 11.59 -2.60 0.56
C THR A 253 13.05 -2.69 0.15
N LEU A 254 13.95 -3.03 1.08
CA LEU A 254 15.35 -3.32 0.75
C LEU A 254 15.50 -4.56 -0.14
N SER A 255 14.54 -5.49 -0.17
CA SER A 255 14.55 -6.59 -1.15
C SER A 255 14.38 -6.08 -2.59
N PHE A 256 13.65 -4.98 -2.76
CA PHE A 256 13.42 -4.33 -4.05
C PHE A 256 14.49 -3.29 -4.38
N TYR A 257 14.64 -2.26 -3.53
CA TYR A 257 15.59 -1.16 -3.74
C TYR A 257 17.04 -1.59 -3.56
N GLY A 258 17.31 -2.56 -2.69
CA GLY A 258 18.63 -3.17 -2.52
C GLY A 258 19.11 -3.98 -3.72
N GLY A 259 18.28 -4.15 -4.74
CA GLY A 259 18.69 -4.62 -6.05
C GLY A 259 18.44 -6.09 -6.34
N PHE A 260 17.92 -6.87 -5.38
CA PHE A 260 17.78 -8.32 -5.51
C PHE A 260 16.81 -8.77 -6.61
N VAL A 261 15.94 -7.86 -7.09
CA VAL A 261 15.03 -8.11 -8.22
C VAL A 261 15.32 -7.24 -9.44
N THR A 262 16.33 -6.36 -9.36
CA THR A 262 16.68 -5.38 -10.40
C THR A 262 18.14 -5.51 -10.81
N PHE A 263 19.04 -4.66 -10.33
CA PHE A 263 20.41 -4.56 -10.83
C PHE A 263 21.34 -5.69 -10.38
N LEU A 264 21.10 -6.37 -9.25
CA LEU A 264 21.95 -7.50 -8.82
C LEU A 264 21.80 -8.72 -9.73
N PRO A 265 20.60 -9.26 -9.99
CA PRO A 265 20.44 -10.32 -10.98
C PRO A 265 20.82 -9.85 -12.39
N ALA A 266 20.73 -8.56 -12.71
CA ALA A 266 21.20 -8.01 -13.99
C ALA A 266 22.72 -8.16 -14.20
N MET A 267 23.51 -8.30 -13.14
CA MET A 267 24.95 -8.56 -13.24
C MET A 267 25.28 -10.03 -13.55
N SER A 268 24.29 -10.92 -13.50
CA SER A 268 24.46 -12.36 -13.73
C SER A 268 24.59 -12.71 -15.22
N GLU A 269 25.21 -13.85 -15.50
CA GLU A 269 25.38 -14.35 -16.86
C GLU A 269 24.04 -14.72 -17.50
N THR A 270 23.13 -15.32 -16.74
CA THR A 270 21.81 -15.75 -17.21
C THR A 270 21.00 -14.57 -17.74
N VAL A 271 20.98 -13.46 -16.99
CA VAL A 271 20.26 -12.26 -17.42
C VAL A 271 20.97 -11.57 -18.58
N ALA A 272 22.31 -11.55 -18.62
CA ALA A 272 23.06 -11.03 -19.77
C ALA A 272 22.76 -11.82 -21.06
N ARG A 273 22.75 -13.16 -20.99
CA ARG A 273 22.36 -14.05 -22.09
C ARG A 273 20.90 -13.84 -22.51
N SER A 274 19.99 -13.68 -21.55
CA SER A 274 18.56 -13.47 -21.82
C SER A 274 18.28 -12.08 -22.42
N ALA A 275 19.04 -11.07 -22.03
CA ALA A 275 19.02 -9.73 -22.63
C ALA A 275 19.67 -9.68 -24.03
N GLY A 276 20.43 -10.72 -24.39
CA GLY A 276 21.06 -10.90 -25.69
C GLY A 276 22.44 -10.27 -25.87
N GLY A 277 23.03 -9.79 -24.77
CA GLY A 277 24.39 -9.26 -24.72
C GLY A 277 25.47 -10.35 -24.69
N ALA A 278 26.74 -9.96 -24.83
CA ALA A 278 27.86 -10.89 -24.77
C ALA A 278 27.95 -11.59 -23.40
N ALA A 279 27.98 -12.92 -23.40
CA ALA A 279 27.91 -13.74 -22.19
C ALA A 279 29.25 -13.96 -21.48
N ALA A 280 30.39 -13.64 -22.11
CA ALA A 280 31.69 -14.12 -21.67
C ALA A 280 32.67 -12.98 -21.32
N GLY A 281 33.18 -13.02 -20.08
CA GLY A 281 34.27 -12.17 -19.58
C GLY A 281 34.00 -11.58 -18.19
N ASN A 282 35.01 -11.59 -17.30
CA ASN A 282 34.92 -11.03 -15.93
C ASN A 282 34.61 -9.52 -15.88
N ASN A 283 34.75 -8.83 -17.02
CA ASN A 283 34.42 -7.41 -17.14
C ASN A 283 32.94 -7.21 -17.52
N VAL A 284 32.25 -8.24 -18.00
CA VAL A 284 30.87 -8.16 -18.52
C VAL A 284 29.85 -8.73 -17.54
N VAL A 285 30.26 -9.70 -16.71
CA VAL A 285 29.43 -10.43 -15.75
C VAL A 285 30.12 -10.48 -14.39
N TYR A 286 29.35 -10.31 -13.30
CA TYR A 286 29.89 -10.39 -11.94
C TYR A 286 29.02 -11.30 -11.05
N ALA A 287 29.60 -12.43 -10.62
CA ALA A 287 28.97 -13.32 -9.66
C ALA A 287 29.13 -12.75 -8.24
N LEU A 288 28.08 -12.11 -7.70
CA LEU A 288 28.09 -11.67 -6.31
C LEU A 288 27.94 -12.87 -5.36
N HIS A 289 28.96 -13.10 -4.55
CA HIS A 289 28.86 -14.00 -3.40
C HIS A 289 27.97 -13.37 -2.32
N THR A 290 27.24 -14.18 -1.55
CA THR A 290 26.28 -13.71 -0.53
C THR A 290 26.91 -12.72 0.46
N GLY A 291 28.16 -12.97 0.89
CA GLY A 291 28.88 -12.05 1.79
C GLY A 291 29.14 -10.67 1.17
N LYS A 292 29.39 -10.59 -0.15
CA LYS A 292 29.56 -9.31 -0.86
C LYS A 292 28.23 -8.58 -1.02
N MET A 293 27.12 -9.31 -1.20
CA MET A 293 25.77 -8.72 -1.19
C MET A 293 25.45 -8.10 0.17
N ILE A 294 25.73 -8.82 1.26
CA ILE A 294 25.55 -8.32 2.62
C ILE A 294 26.36 -7.02 2.81
N ALA A 295 27.66 -7.05 2.50
CA ALA A 295 28.53 -5.88 2.62
C ALA A 295 28.02 -4.69 1.78
N PHE A 296 27.62 -4.94 0.52
CA PHE A 296 27.03 -3.93 -0.35
C PHE A 296 25.76 -3.31 0.24
N SER A 297 24.84 -4.15 0.74
CA SER A 297 23.59 -3.68 1.35
C SER A 297 23.84 -2.88 2.63
N PHE A 298 24.84 -3.24 3.45
CA PHE A 298 25.22 -2.45 4.63
C PHE A 298 25.80 -1.08 4.23
N LEU A 299 26.74 -1.05 3.28
CA LEU A 299 27.40 0.20 2.84
C LEU A 299 26.40 1.19 2.22
N THR A 300 25.48 0.70 1.39
CA THR A 300 24.51 1.55 0.69
C THR A 300 23.26 1.84 1.52
N GLY A 301 22.71 0.84 2.22
CA GLY A 301 21.47 0.98 2.99
C GLY A 301 21.57 1.97 4.14
N PHE A 302 22.66 1.94 4.93
CA PHE A 302 22.78 2.84 6.08
C PHE A 302 23.01 4.29 5.67
N SER A 303 23.76 4.52 4.59
CA SER A 303 23.99 5.86 4.06
C SER A 303 22.68 6.58 3.67
N SER A 304 21.67 5.83 3.22
CA SER A 304 20.38 6.39 2.82
C SER A 304 19.53 6.95 3.97
N LEU A 305 19.74 6.47 5.20
CA LEU A 305 18.87 6.81 6.35
C LEU A 305 19.04 8.27 6.80
N PHE A 306 20.25 8.81 6.63
CA PHE A 306 20.58 10.17 7.02
C PHE A 306 20.09 11.24 6.05
N MET A 307 19.67 10.82 4.85
CA MET A 307 19.26 11.72 3.77
C MET A 307 17.86 12.30 3.93
N ALA A 308 16.95 11.57 4.56
CA ALA A 308 15.57 12.01 4.73
C ALA A 308 15.38 12.98 5.92
N LEU A 309 16.33 13.02 6.85
CA LEU A 309 16.20 13.77 8.10
C LEU A 309 16.15 15.30 7.92
N PRO A 310 16.96 15.92 7.05
CA PRO A 310 16.85 17.36 6.78
C PRO A 310 15.55 17.75 6.08
N LEU A 311 14.86 16.80 5.44
CA LEU A 311 13.70 17.06 4.59
C LEU A 311 12.39 17.21 5.38
N THR A 312 12.38 16.82 6.66
CA THR A 312 11.22 16.91 7.54
C THR A 312 10.74 18.34 7.79
N LYS A 313 11.64 19.32 7.69
CA LYS A 313 11.36 20.75 7.88
C LYS A 313 10.78 21.46 6.65
N VAL A 314 11.01 20.92 5.44
CA VAL A 314 10.64 21.60 4.18
C VAL A 314 9.25 21.16 3.69
N THR A 315 8.76 20.01 4.16
CA THR A 315 7.46 19.43 3.76
C THR A 315 6.25 19.90 4.59
N ASP A 316 6.34 21.01 5.30
CA ASP A 316 5.27 21.47 6.21
C ASP A 316 4.04 22.05 5.49
N ASP A 317 4.11 22.37 4.19
CA ASP A 317 3.06 23.22 3.57
C ASP A 317 1.90 22.49 2.87
N HIS A 318 1.98 21.19 2.56
CA HIS A 318 0.91 20.50 1.80
C HIS A 318 0.69 19.03 2.22
N ARG A 319 0.48 18.80 3.52
CA ARG A 319 0.12 17.46 4.03
C ARG A 319 -1.36 17.17 3.77
N ASN A 320 -1.66 16.71 2.55
CA ASN A 320 -2.96 16.11 2.22
C ASN A 320 -3.27 15.01 3.23
N ASN A 321 -4.28 15.25 4.06
CA ASN A 321 -4.73 14.42 5.17
C ASN A 321 -5.04 13.00 4.67
N PRO A 322 -4.13 11.99 4.79
CA PRO A 322 -4.53 10.66 4.45
C PRO A 322 -5.38 10.18 5.63
N THR A 323 -6.60 9.76 5.35
CA THR A 323 -7.45 9.12 6.34
C THR A 323 -6.79 7.79 6.69
N ILE A 324 -5.86 7.78 7.66
CA ILE A 324 -5.48 6.55 8.33
C ILE A 324 -6.70 6.19 9.16
N ALA A 325 -7.56 5.35 8.57
CA ALA A 325 -8.68 4.76 9.25
C ALA A 325 -8.11 4.03 10.47
N ALA A 326 -8.35 4.60 11.65
CA ALA A 326 -8.09 3.92 12.91
C ALA A 326 -8.76 2.53 12.83
N GLY A 327 -7.92 1.49 12.96
CA GLY A 327 -8.24 0.12 12.60
C GLY A 327 -9.56 -0.35 13.20
N CYS A 328 -10.57 -0.43 12.34
CA CYS A 328 -11.88 -0.94 12.69
C CYS A 328 -11.80 -2.47 12.78
N ARG A 329 -12.47 -3.09 13.78
CA ARG A 329 -12.58 -4.57 13.88
C ARG A 329 -13.02 -5.21 12.56
N PHE A 330 -13.84 -4.49 11.79
CA PHE A 330 -14.32 -4.91 10.48
C PHE A 330 -13.23 -4.99 9.41
N GLN A 331 -12.29 -4.04 9.36
CA GLN A 331 -11.15 -4.08 8.43
C GLN A 331 -10.22 -5.26 8.75
N VAL A 332 -9.95 -5.49 10.04
CA VAL A 332 -9.14 -6.66 10.47
C VAL A 332 -9.84 -7.96 10.09
N ALA A 333 -11.15 -8.06 10.28
CA ALA A 333 -11.92 -9.24 9.89
C ALA A 333 -11.91 -9.47 8.36
N ALA A 334 -12.04 -8.40 7.57
CA ALA A 334 -11.99 -8.48 6.10
C ALA A 334 -10.61 -8.92 5.62
N LEU A 335 -9.53 -8.39 6.22
CA LEU A 335 -8.16 -8.81 5.93
C LEU A 335 -7.99 -10.30 6.19
N MET A 336 -8.36 -10.77 7.39
CA MET A 336 -8.16 -12.18 7.77
C MET A 336 -8.99 -13.13 6.91
N LYS A 337 -10.23 -12.77 6.55
CA LYS A 337 -11.04 -13.57 5.63
C LYS A 337 -10.40 -13.66 4.25
N SER A 338 -9.92 -12.53 3.72
CA SER A 338 -9.24 -12.48 2.43
C SER A 338 -7.92 -13.28 2.45
N LEU A 339 -7.15 -13.15 3.52
CA LEU A 339 -5.90 -13.88 3.74
C LEU A 339 -6.11 -15.38 3.80
N CYS A 340 -7.02 -15.87 4.65
CA CYS A 340 -7.31 -17.29 4.75
C CYS A 340 -7.90 -17.85 3.45
N GLY A 341 -8.77 -17.08 2.77
CA GLY A 341 -9.32 -17.46 1.47
C GLY A 341 -8.25 -17.62 0.40
N SER A 342 -7.37 -16.62 0.28
CA SER A 342 -6.25 -16.64 -0.67
C SER A 342 -5.24 -17.76 -0.37
N PHE A 343 -4.88 -17.96 0.90
CA PHE A 343 -4.02 -19.07 1.32
C PHE A 343 -4.63 -20.44 0.97
N SER A 344 -5.92 -20.63 1.24
CA SER A 344 -6.62 -21.88 0.94
C SER A 344 -6.72 -22.12 -0.58
N TRP A 345 -6.94 -21.05 -1.35
CA TRP A 345 -6.96 -21.14 -2.82
C TRP A 345 -5.58 -21.49 -3.39
N ALA A 346 -4.52 -20.85 -2.91
CA ALA A 346 -3.15 -21.16 -3.34
C ALA A 346 -2.77 -22.62 -2.99
N ALA A 347 -3.20 -23.10 -1.83
CA ALA A 347 -3.08 -24.51 -1.44
C ALA A 347 -3.84 -25.44 -2.38
N PHE A 348 -5.07 -25.10 -2.71
CA PHE A 348 -5.88 -25.85 -3.68
C PHE A 348 -5.22 -25.88 -5.06
N GLN A 349 -4.75 -24.74 -5.58
CA GLN A 349 -4.07 -24.67 -6.89
C GLN A 349 -2.83 -25.55 -6.93
N TRP A 350 -2.04 -25.59 -5.84
CA TRP A 350 -0.82 -26.39 -5.76
C TRP A 350 -1.09 -27.88 -6.06
N PHE A 351 -2.19 -28.46 -5.58
CA PHE A 351 -2.51 -29.89 -5.83
C PHE A 351 -2.59 -30.27 -7.33
N TYR A 352 -2.88 -29.31 -8.21
CA TYR A 352 -3.07 -29.53 -9.67
C TYR A 352 -1.82 -29.20 -10.50
N THR A 353 -0.70 -28.89 -9.86
CA THR A 353 0.56 -28.47 -10.51
C THR A 353 1.57 -29.61 -10.69
N GLY A 354 1.12 -30.86 -10.81
CA GLY A 354 1.95 -32.08 -10.81
C GLY A 354 2.91 -32.28 -12.00
N GLY A 355 3.20 -31.24 -12.80
CA GLY A 355 4.14 -31.33 -13.93
C GLY A 355 4.28 -30.02 -14.71
N ASP A 356 5.13 -30.04 -15.75
CA ASP A 356 5.46 -28.85 -16.54
C ASP A 356 4.27 -28.33 -17.37
N GLY A 357 3.89 -27.09 -17.07
CA GLY A 357 2.74 -26.42 -17.66
C GLY A 357 1.40 -27.01 -17.21
N CYS A 358 1.37 -27.68 -16.05
CA CYS A 358 0.17 -28.20 -15.43
C CYS A 358 -0.41 -27.23 -14.39
N GLY A 359 -1.73 -27.20 -14.26
CA GLY A 359 -2.45 -26.50 -13.19
C GLY A 359 -3.27 -25.31 -13.66
N PHE A 360 -3.90 -24.64 -12.71
CA PHE A 360 -4.76 -23.48 -12.95
C PHE A 360 -3.99 -22.23 -13.41
N GLN A 361 -2.66 -22.25 -13.27
CA GLN A 361 -1.77 -21.12 -13.56
C GLN A 361 -1.69 -20.74 -15.03
N ALA A 362 -2.22 -21.59 -15.92
CA ALA A 362 -2.17 -21.37 -17.36
C ALA A 362 -3.53 -21.66 -18.02
N PHE A 363 -4.62 -21.11 -17.47
CA PHE A 363 -5.97 -21.39 -17.96
C PHE A 363 -6.27 -20.64 -19.29
N PRO A 364 -6.56 -21.35 -20.40
CA PRO A 364 -6.74 -20.75 -21.72
C PRO A 364 -8.13 -20.13 -21.89
N LEU A 365 -8.44 -19.08 -21.11
CA LEU A 365 -9.75 -18.41 -21.11
C LEU A 365 -10.20 -17.91 -22.49
N PHE A 366 -9.25 -17.46 -23.32
CA PHE A 366 -9.49 -16.91 -24.66
C PHE A 366 -9.21 -17.91 -25.80
N GLY A 367 -9.09 -19.20 -25.47
CA GLY A 367 -8.79 -20.28 -26.42
C GLY A 367 -7.31 -20.51 -26.68
N LEU A 368 -6.99 -21.62 -27.37
CA LEU A 368 -5.63 -22.13 -27.54
C LEU A 368 -4.75 -21.23 -28.43
N HIS A 369 -5.33 -20.43 -29.33
CA HIS A 369 -4.56 -19.50 -30.16
C HIS A 369 -4.00 -18.32 -29.33
N ALA A 370 -4.83 -17.76 -28.45
CA ALA A 370 -4.43 -16.72 -27.50
C ALA A 370 -3.44 -17.26 -26.47
N TYR A 371 -3.66 -18.51 -26.01
CA TYR A 371 -2.74 -19.24 -25.14
C TYR A 371 -1.33 -19.36 -25.73
N LYS A 372 -1.19 -19.68 -27.02
CA LYS A 372 0.12 -19.70 -27.71
C LYS A 372 0.83 -18.34 -27.72
N LYS A 373 0.06 -17.25 -27.70
CA LYS A 373 0.58 -15.88 -27.56
C LYS A 373 0.76 -15.46 -26.09
N ARG A 374 0.66 -16.40 -25.15
CA ARG A 374 0.76 -16.22 -23.69
C ARG A 374 -0.37 -15.37 -23.06
N PHE A 375 -1.49 -15.19 -23.76
CA PHE A 375 -2.70 -14.61 -23.16
C PHE A 375 -3.52 -15.72 -22.50
N PHE A 376 -3.36 -15.86 -21.19
CA PHE A 376 -4.10 -16.81 -20.36
C PHE A 376 -4.37 -16.19 -18.98
N PHE A 377 -5.23 -16.83 -18.19
CA PHE A 377 -5.56 -16.40 -16.84
C PHE A 377 -4.90 -17.34 -15.83
N ASP A 378 -4.16 -16.79 -14.88
CA ASP A 378 -3.37 -17.55 -13.88
C ASP A 378 -4.22 -17.92 -12.64
N PHE A 379 -5.38 -17.28 -12.46
CA PHE A 379 -6.19 -17.41 -11.23
C PHE A 379 -5.38 -17.06 -9.97
N SER A 380 -4.34 -16.23 -10.09
CA SER A 380 -3.48 -15.89 -8.96
C SER A 380 -4.13 -14.81 -8.09
N PRO A 381 -4.47 -15.10 -6.82
CA PRO A 381 -5.04 -14.09 -5.94
C PRO A 381 -4.08 -12.94 -5.69
N SER A 382 -2.76 -13.19 -5.67
CA SER A 382 -1.77 -12.13 -5.55
C SER A 382 -1.86 -11.14 -6.71
N LEU A 383 -1.88 -11.63 -7.96
CA LEU A 383 -1.95 -10.76 -9.14
C LEU A 383 -3.25 -9.97 -9.20
N VAL A 384 -4.39 -10.60 -8.88
CA VAL A 384 -5.68 -9.92 -8.77
C VAL A 384 -5.63 -8.87 -7.65
N GLY A 385 -5.05 -9.20 -6.49
CA GLY A 385 -4.86 -8.27 -5.37
C GLY A 385 -4.00 -7.06 -5.75
N ILE A 386 -2.88 -7.25 -6.45
CA ILE A 386 -2.07 -6.14 -6.98
C ILE A 386 -2.94 -5.27 -7.92
N GLY A 387 -3.73 -5.90 -8.79
CA GLY A 387 -4.66 -5.23 -9.69
C GLY A 387 -5.73 -4.39 -8.99
N MET A 388 -6.11 -4.76 -7.76
CA MET A 388 -7.06 -3.99 -6.93
C MET A 388 -6.40 -2.78 -6.24
N ILE A 389 -5.12 -2.86 -5.89
CA ILE A 389 -4.37 -1.78 -5.22
C ILE A 389 -3.89 -0.75 -6.25
N CYS A 390 -3.34 -1.21 -7.38
CA CYS A 390 -2.82 -0.33 -8.40
C CYS A 390 -3.95 0.50 -9.04
N PRO A 391 -3.70 1.78 -9.37
CA PRO A 391 -4.66 2.59 -10.12
C PRO A 391 -5.08 1.88 -11.41
N TYR A 392 -6.36 1.96 -11.75
CA TYR A 392 -6.87 1.30 -12.96
C TYR A 392 -6.13 1.78 -14.23
N THR A 393 -5.64 3.02 -14.27
CA THR A 393 -4.79 3.52 -15.37
C THR A 393 -3.55 2.65 -15.59
N VAL A 394 -2.90 2.18 -14.53
CA VAL A 394 -1.70 1.32 -14.60
C VAL A 394 -2.06 -0.04 -15.21
N ASN A 395 -3.12 -0.68 -14.73
CA ASN A 395 -3.50 -2.02 -15.19
C ASN A 395 -4.03 -2.02 -16.63
N PHE A 396 -4.78 -0.99 -17.02
CA PHE A 396 -5.18 -0.81 -18.42
C PHE A 396 -3.97 -0.52 -19.32
N SER A 397 -2.98 0.23 -18.83
CA SER A 397 -1.74 0.49 -19.59
C SER A 397 -0.90 -0.79 -19.75
N LEU A 398 -0.81 -1.62 -18.71
CA LEU A 398 -0.20 -2.94 -18.77
C LEU A 398 -0.88 -3.82 -19.82
N LEU A 399 -2.22 -3.87 -19.83
CA LEU A 399 -2.96 -4.63 -20.83
C LEU A 399 -2.73 -4.08 -22.25
N LEU A 400 -2.75 -2.75 -22.42
CA LEU A 400 -2.45 -2.09 -23.70
C LEU A 400 -1.04 -2.46 -24.19
N GLY A 401 -0.05 -2.39 -23.30
CA GLY A 401 1.33 -2.77 -23.59
C GLY A 401 1.47 -4.24 -23.98
N ALA A 402 0.74 -5.12 -23.32
CA ALA A 402 0.66 -6.55 -23.64
C ALA A 402 0.09 -6.80 -25.04
N VAL A 403 -1.00 -6.12 -25.39
CA VAL A 403 -1.64 -6.20 -26.72
C VAL A 403 -0.72 -5.63 -27.81
N LEU A 404 -0.11 -4.47 -27.57
CA LEU A 404 0.81 -3.83 -28.52
C LEU A 404 2.04 -4.71 -28.78
N SER A 405 2.69 -5.19 -27.72
CA SER A 405 3.90 -6.01 -27.82
C SER A 405 3.61 -7.41 -28.37
N SER A 406 2.86 -8.22 -27.63
CA SER A 406 2.69 -9.65 -27.92
C SER A 406 1.53 -9.95 -28.86
N GLY A 407 0.54 -9.06 -28.93
CA GLY A 407 -0.60 -9.18 -29.84
C GLY A 407 -0.27 -8.73 -31.27
N ILE A 408 0.47 -7.64 -31.44
CA ILE A 408 0.66 -6.95 -32.73
C ILE A 408 2.14 -6.96 -33.17
N LEU A 409 3.05 -6.40 -32.37
CA LEU A 409 4.41 -6.10 -32.79
C LEU A 409 5.25 -7.36 -33.02
N TRP A 410 5.25 -8.32 -32.07
CA TRP A 410 6.05 -9.55 -32.20
C TRP A 410 5.63 -10.43 -33.39
N PRO A 411 4.32 -10.66 -33.64
CA PRO A 411 3.90 -11.36 -34.85
C PRO A 411 4.35 -10.67 -36.14
N ILE A 412 4.25 -9.34 -36.23
CA ILE A 412 4.71 -8.58 -37.41
C ILE A 412 6.22 -8.77 -37.61
N LEU A 413 7.03 -8.66 -36.56
CA LEU A 413 8.48 -8.84 -36.67
C LEU A 413 8.88 -10.29 -37.00
N GLN A 414 8.09 -11.28 -36.59
CA GLN A 414 8.32 -12.67 -36.97
C GLN A 414 8.13 -12.89 -38.49
N THR A 415 7.20 -12.17 -39.13
CA THR A 415 7.03 -12.25 -40.60
C THR A 415 8.21 -11.67 -41.39
N LYS A 416 9.05 -10.84 -40.76
CA LYS A 416 10.21 -10.18 -41.38
C LYS A 416 11.54 -10.91 -41.16
N ARG A 417 11.49 -12.13 -40.60
CA ARG A 417 12.66 -13.00 -40.41
C ARG A 417 13.33 -13.28 -41.76
N GLY A 418 14.66 -13.20 -41.79
CA GLY A 418 15.48 -13.40 -43.00
C GLY A 418 15.73 -12.14 -43.84
N GLN A 419 14.89 -11.10 -43.72
CA GLN A 419 15.11 -9.81 -44.39
C GLN A 419 15.71 -8.76 -43.45
N TRP A 420 15.16 -8.65 -42.25
CA TRP A 420 15.55 -7.62 -41.28
C TRP A 420 16.61 -8.13 -40.29
N TYR A 421 16.52 -9.40 -39.92
CA TYR A 421 17.49 -10.11 -39.09
C TYR A 421 17.68 -11.55 -39.59
N ALA A 422 18.93 -12.02 -39.53
CA ALA A 422 19.34 -13.33 -40.04
C ALA A 422 19.56 -14.37 -38.94
N ASP A 423 19.88 -13.93 -37.71
CA ASP A 423 20.17 -14.82 -36.59
C ASP A 423 18.90 -15.56 -36.13
N PRO A 424 18.88 -16.91 -36.16
CA PRO A 424 17.75 -17.70 -35.72
C PRO A 424 17.63 -17.80 -34.20
N SER A 425 18.68 -17.44 -33.45
CA SER A 425 18.67 -17.56 -32.00
C SER A 425 17.72 -16.52 -31.37
N PRO A 426 16.77 -16.96 -30.53
CA PRO A 426 15.79 -16.07 -29.93
C PRO A 426 16.41 -15.16 -28.86
N SER A 427 17.59 -15.50 -28.34
CA SER A 427 18.29 -14.76 -27.28
C SER A 427 19.20 -13.66 -27.80
N SER A 428 19.82 -13.79 -28.97
CA SER A 428 20.80 -12.83 -29.50
C SER A 428 20.20 -11.45 -29.80
N LEU A 429 20.93 -10.38 -29.44
CA LEU A 429 20.62 -9.00 -29.86
C LEU A 429 20.69 -8.81 -31.37
N ARG A 430 21.30 -9.73 -32.13
CA ARG A 430 21.28 -9.71 -33.60
C ARG A 430 20.03 -10.38 -34.19
N GLY A 431 19.25 -11.06 -33.36
CA GLY A 431 17.97 -11.69 -33.69
C GLY A 431 16.77 -10.82 -33.34
N ILE A 432 15.63 -11.45 -33.02
CA ILE A 432 14.38 -10.75 -32.72
C ILE A 432 14.46 -9.89 -31.45
N ASN A 433 15.29 -10.28 -30.48
CA ASN A 433 15.48 -9.53 -29.23
C ASN A 433 16.14 -8.16 -29.46
N GLY A 434 16.92 -8.01 -30.54
CA GLY A 434 17.47 -6.73 -31.01
C GLY A 434 16.44 -5.68 -31.42
N TYR A 435 15.16 -6.05 -31.45
CA TYR A 435 14.05 -5.13 -31.63
C TYR A 435 13.22 -5.02 -30.34
N LYS A 436 12.94 -6.15 -29.68
CA LYS A 436 12.11 -6.18 -28.46
C LYS A 436 12.66 -5.31 -27.34
N VAL A 437 13.94 -5.55 -27.00
CA VAL A 437 14.60 -4.94 -25.85
C VAL A 437 14.85 -3.44 -26.08
N PRO A 438 15.39 -2.99 -27.24
CA PRO A 438 15.63 -1.56 -27.47
C PRO A 438 14.37 -0.72 -27.56
N MET A 439 13.27 -1.24 -28.10
CA MET A 439 11.99 -0.50 -28.12
C MET A 439 11.44 -0.27 -26.70
N GLY A 440 11.49 -1.29 -25.85
CA GLY A 440 11.14 -1.14 -24.44
C GLY A 440 12.05 -0.14 -23.74
N ILE A 441 13.36 -0.18 -24.00
CA ILE A 441 14.31 0.77 -23.42
C ILE A 441 14.05 2.20 -23.91
N ALA A 442 13.72 2.39 -25.18
CA ALA A 442 13.39 3.71 -25.74
C ALA A 442 12.16 4.33 -25.06
N LEU A 443 11.13 3.53 -24.77
CA LEU A 443 9.96 3.98 -23.99
C LEU A 443 10.36 4.40 -22.58
N VAL A 444 11.17 3.58 -21.90
CA VAL A 444 11.66 3.86 -20.54
C VAL A 444 12.50 5.14 -20.51
N LEU A 445 13.44 5.30 -21.44
CA LEU A 445 14.30 6.49 -21.50
C LEU A 445 13.50 7.77 -21.81
N GLY A 446 12.47 7.67 -22.66
CA GLY A 446 11.56 8.78 -22.95
C GLY A 446 10.80 9.25 -21.71
N ASP A 447 10.16 8.33 -20.98
CA ASP A 447 9.49 8.64 -19.70
C ASP A 447 10.47 9.21 -18.68
N CYS A 448 11.65 8.59 -18.53
CA CYS A 448 12.67 9.06 -17.59
C CYS A 448 13.08 10.52 -17.87
N LEU A 449 13.31 10.85 -19.15
CA LEU A 449 13.69 12.21 -19.55
C LEU A 449 12.57 13.22 -19.27
N PHE A 450 11.32 12.87 -19.60
CA PHE A 450 10.18 13.74 -19.34
C PHE A 450 9.98 13.98 -17.85
N GLN A 451 9.95 12.93 -17.04
CA GLN A 451 9.69 13.01 -15.60
C GLN A 451 10.78 13.81 -14.89
N VAL A 452 12.06 13.54 -15.18
CA VAL A 452 13.18 14.31 -14.61
C VAL A 452 13.07 15.78 -14.98
N THR A 453 12.76 16.10 -16.24
CA THR A 453 12.63 17.49 -16.69
C THR A 453 11.43 18.19 -16.03
N ALA A 454 10.24 17.59 -16.07
CA ALA A 454 9.01 18.17 -15.56
C ALA A 454 9.05 18.37 -14.05
N VAL A 455 9.54 17.38 -13.30
CA VAL A 455 9.65 17.46 -11.83
C VAL A 455 10.73 18.46 -11.43
N SER A 456 11.88 18.49 -12.10
CA SER A 456 12.92 19.47 -11.81
C SER A 456 12.44 20.90 -12.04
N ILE A 457 11.68 21.15 -13.12
CA ILE A 457 11.06 22.47 -13.38
C ILE A 457 10.06 22.84 -12.28
N LYS A 458 9.19 21.90 -11.88
CA LYS A 458 8.22 22.13 -10.79
C LYS A 458 8.91 22.44 -9.47
N ALA A 459 9.93 21.65 -9.11
CA ALA A 459 10.71 21.84 -7.89
C ALA A 459 11.44 23.20 -7.91
N ALA A 460 12.10 23.55 -9.02
CA ALA A 460 12.79 24.83 -9.17
C ALA A 460 11.82 26.02 -9.04
N ARG A 461 10.63 25.95 -9.67
CA ARG A 461 9.59 26.99 -9.53
C ARG A 461 9.05 27.10 -8.12
N SER A 462 8.83 25.96 -7.45
CA SER A 462 8.37 25.93 -6.06
C SER A 462 9.38 26.59 -5.13
N LEU A 463 10.66 26.26 -5.26
CA LEU A 463 11.74 26.86 -4.46
C LEU A 463 11.88 28.36 -4.73
N TYR A 464 11.74 28.78 -5.99
CA TYR A 464 11.78 30.19 -6.35
C TYR A 464 10.61 30.96 -5.74
N ARG A 465 9.38 30.40 -5.79
CA ARG A 465 8.19 31.02 -5.20
C ARG A 465 8.28 31.10 -3.67
N GLN A 466 8.73 30.03 -3.03
CA GLN A 466 8.94 29.99 -1.58
C GLN A 466 10.01 31.00 -1.15
N GLY A 467 11.08 31.16 -1.94
CA GLY A 467 12.09 32.20 -1.72
C GLY A 467 11.52 33.62 -1.87
N GLN A 468 10.55 33.83 -2.75
CA GLN A 468 9.83 35.10 -2.88
C GLN A 468 8.86 35.34 -1.71
N GLU A 469 8.15 34.30 -1.25
CA GLU A 469 7.25 34.37 -0.09
C GLU A 469 8.03 34.64 1.22
N LEU A 470 9.20 34.03 1.43
CA LEU A 470 10.10 34.36 2.54
C LEU A 470 10.69 35.77 2.45
N ALA A 471 10.86 36.31 1.24
CA ALA A 471 11.30 37.69 1.04
C ALA A 471 10.15 38.71 1.20
N ALA A 472 8.90 38.28 1.03
CA ALA A 472 7.70 39.11 1.13
C ALA A 472 7.03 39.06 2.51
N SER A 473 7.35 38.08 3.36
CA SER A 473 6.87 37.93 4.75
C SER A 473 7.60 38.86 5.72
N GLY A 474 7.66 40.14 5.37
CA GLY A 474 8.06 41.24 6.24
C GLY A 474 6.89 41.87 7.00
N ASP A 475 5.65 41.39 6.83
CA ASP A 475 4.47 41.89 7.52
C ASP A 475 3.63 40.74 8.12
N ASP A 476 3.29 40.90 9.40
CA ASP A 476 2.48 40.01 10.25
C ASP A 476 1.07 39.79 9.68
N GLU A 477 0.88 38.79 8.82
CA GLU A 477 -0.44 38.16 8.67
C GLU A 477 -0.57 36.98 9.64
N PRO A 478 -1.66 36.88 10.43
CA PRO A 478 -1.87 35.73 11.29
C PRO A 478 -2.13 34.49 10.44
N GLU A 479 -1.26 33.48 10.55
CA GLU A 479 -1.48 32.16 9.97
C GLU A 479 -2.89 31.64 10.33
N PRO A 480 -3.59 30.97 9.40
CA PRO A 480 -4.89 30.37 9.69
C PRO A 480 -4.75 29.43 10.89
N ALA A 481 -5.64 29.60 11.87
CA ALA A 481 -5.57 28.88 13.13
C ALA A 481 -5.62 27.36 12.92
N ALA A 482 -4.46 26.71 12.89
CA ALA A 482 -4.33 25.26 12.68
C ALA A 482 -5.20 24.49 13.68
N SER A 483 -5.78 23.36 13.24
CA SER A 483 -6.65 22.51 14.08
C SER A 483 -5.90 22.00 15.33
N TYR A 484 -6.62 21.68 16.41
CA TYR A 484 -6.00 21.11 17.63
C TYR A 484 -5.14 19.88 17.33
N ASP A 485 -5.64 18.98 16.46
CA ASP A 485 -4.91 17.80 16.01
C ASP A 485 -3.60 18.16 15.34
N GLU A 486 -3.63 19.18 14.48
CA GLU A 486 -2.48 19.64 13.71
C GLU A 486 -1.43 20.28 14.62
N ARG A 487 -1.84 21.18 15.52
CA ARG A 487 -0.92 21.77 16.50
C ARG A 487 -0.25 20.71 17.37
N ARG A 488 -1.01 19.74 17.88
CA ARG A 488 -0.48 18.68 18.75
C ARG A 488 0.47 17.75 18.01
N ARG A 489 0.15 17.39 16.76
CA ARG A 489 1.03 16.57 15.90
C ARG A 489 2.31 17.31 15.55
N THR A 490 2.23 18.56 15.12
CA THR A 490 3.39 19.40 14.79
C THR A 490 4.29 19.60 16.00
N HIS A 491 3.73 19.94 17.16
CA HIS A 491 4.50 20.11 18.40
C HIS A 491 5.31 18.85 18.76
N ASN A 492 4.67 17.68 18.77
CA ASN A 492 5.36 16.41 19.09
C ASN A 492 6.35 15.98 18.02
N PHE A 493 6.09 16.28 16.75
CA PHE A 493 6.99 15.92 15.65
C PHE A 493 8.22 16.83 15.58
N GLN A 494 8.11 18.07 16.04
CA GLN A 494 9.22 19.02 16.09
C GLN A 494 10.05 18.89 17.37
N SER A 495 9.49 18.40 18.48
CA SER A 495 10.20 18.29 19.76
C SER A 495 11.36 17.27 19.76
N ASP A 496 11.22 16.18 19.00
CA ASP A 496 12.15 15.04 18.98
C ASP A 496 12.92 14.92 17.64
N GLN A 497 13.48 16.01 17.13
CA GLN A 497 14.25 15.99 15.86
C GLN A 497 15.76 15.86 16.08
N MET A 498 16.40 15.08 15.21
CA MET A 498 17.87 15.00 15.17
C MET A 498 18.45 16.29 14.58
N PRO A 499 19.53 16.86 15.15
CA PRO A 499 20.17 18.03 14.58
C PRO A 499 20.66 17.75 13.15
N ILE A 500 20.44 18.70 12.24
CA ILE A 500 20.83 18.57 10.82
C ILE A 500 22.34 18.34 10.68
N SER A 501 23.16 18.93 11.57
CA SER A 501 24.61 18.72 11.60
C SER A 501 24.99 17.26 11.82
N VAL A 502 24.29 16.56 12.72
CA VAL A 502 24.50 15.12 12.98
C VAL A 502 24.07 14.31 11.76
N ALA A 503 22.98 14.70 11.09
CA ALA A 503 22.53 14.03 9.88
C ALA A 503 23.54 14.16 8.73
N LEU A 504 24.03 15.38 8.48
CA LEU A 504 25.03 15.67 7.45
C LEU A 504 26.37 14.98 7.74
N ALA A 505 26.83 15.02 9.00
CA ALA A 505 28.07 14.36 9.40
C ALA A 505 27.97 12.83 9.27
N GLY A 506 26.85 12.23 9.70
CA GLY A 506 26.59 10.81 9.56
C GLY A 506 26.55 10.36 8.09
N TYR A 507 25.89 11.14 7.24
CA TYR A 507 25.88 10.89 5.80
C TYR A 507 27.27 10.99 5.19
N ALA A 508 28.01 12.07 5.45
CA ALA A 508 29.34 12.29 4.89
C ALA A 508 30.31 11.18 5.29
N LEU A 509 30.26 10.74 6.56
CA LEU A 509 31.07 9.63 7.05
C LEU A 509 30.75 8.32 6.33
N LEU A 510 29.46 7.94 6.26
CA LEU A 510 29.06 6.70 5.60
C LEU A 510 29.29 6.73 4.09
N ALA A 511 29.11 7.87 3.44
CA ALA A 511 29.42 8.06 2.02
C ALA A 511 30.93 7.93 1.75
N ALA A 512 31.79 8.43 2.63
CA ALA A 512 33.25 8.25 2.52
C ALA A 512 33.64 6.78 2.68
N ILE A 513 33.07 6.09 3.67
CA ILE A 513 33.28 4.65 3.89
C ILE A 513 32.81 3.85 2.67
N ALA A 514 31.61 4.12 2.15
CA ALA A 514 31.09 3.45 0.96
C ALA A 514 31.95 3.72 -0.29
N SER A 515 32.42 4.97 -0.47
CA SER A 515 33.32 5.35 -1.58
C SER A 515 34.68 4.64 -1.54
N PHE A 516 35.14 4.25 -0.35
CA PHE A 516 36.37 3.49 -0.17
C PHE A 516 36.17 1.98 -0.38
N PHE A 517 35.14 1.38 0.25
CA PHE A 517 34.95 -0.07 0.23
C PHE A 517 34.25 -0.61 -1.04
N LEU A 518 33.36 0.17 -1.67
CA LEU A 518 32.65 -0.30 -2.87
C LEU A 518 33.58 -0.61 -4.06
N PRO A 519 34.62 0.19 -4.37
CA PRO A 519 35.63 -0.17 -5.38
C PRO A 519 36.41 -1.46 -5.07
N ILE A 520 36.55 -1.83 -3.79
CA ILE A 520 37.21 -3.08 -3.38
C ILE A 520 36.28 -4.28 -3.67
N ILE A 521 34.97 -4.11 -3.44
CA ILE A 521 33.98 -5.14 -3.75
C ILE A 521 33.79 -5.26 -5.27
N PHE A 522 33.78 -4.14 -5.98
CA PHE A 522 33.54 -4.04 -7.43
C PHE A 522 34.71 -3.34 -8.14
N PRO A 523 35.70 -4.10 -8.61
CA PRO A 523 36.89 -3.54 -9.24
C PRO A 523 36.63 -2.70 -10.51
N GLN A 524 35.45 -2.88 -11.13
CA GLN A 524 35.03 -2.15 -12.34
C GLN A 524 34.77 -0.66 -12.07
N VAL A 525 34.52 -0.26 -10.81
CA VAL A 525 34.33 1.15 -10.45
C VAL A 525 35.52 1.70 -9.68
N ARG A 526 35.81 2.97 -9.93
CA ARG A 526 36.79 3.74 -9.16
C ARG A 526 36.11 4.60 -8.09
N PHE A 527 36.85 4.97 -7.05
CA PHE A 527 36.33 5.74 -5.91
C PHE A 527 35.60 7.03 -6.31
N TYR A 528 36.08 7.73 -7.35
CA TYR A 528 35.47 8.99 -7.80
C TYR A 528 34.09 8.80 -8.44
N HIS A 529 33.81 7.64 -9.06
CA HIS A 529 32.48 7.36 -9.60
C HIS A 529 31.47 7.21 -8.45
N VAL A 530 31.85 6.45 -7.42
CA VAL A 530 31.02 6.22 -6.22
C VAL A 530 30.84 7.52 -5.44
N ALA A 531 31.92 8.30 -5.25
CA ALA A 531 31.85 9.59 -4.58
C ALA A 531 30.93 10.58 -5.32
N LEU A 532 30.94 10.58 -6.66
CA LEU A 532 30.02 11.41 -7.44
C LEU A 532 28.55 10.97 -7.26
N CYS A 533 28.27 9.66 -7.25
CA CYS A 533 26.92 9.17 -6.96
C CYS A 533 26.42 9.69 -5.60
N TYR A 534 27.26 9.60 -4.56
CA TYR A 534 26.93 10.12 -3.23
C TYR A 534 26.89 11.66 -3.14
N ALA A 535 27.65 12.37 -3.98
CA ALA A 535 27.59 13.83 -4.02
C ALA A 535 26.27 14.32 -4.68
N MET A 536 25.78 13.61 -5.70
CA MET A 536 24.53 13.97 -6.39
C MET A 536 23.27 13.45 -5.68
N ALA A 537 23.39 12.36 -4.92
CA ALA A 537 22.25 11.70 -4.27
C ALA A 537 21.42 12.62 -3.37
N PRO A 538 21.99 13.59 -2.61
CA PRO A 538 21.22 14.51 -1.79
C PRO A 538 20.18 15.34 -2.53
N LEU A 539 20.59 15.94 -3.64
CA LEU A 539 19.72 16.76 -4.47
C LEU A 539 18.58 15.92 -5.04
N MET A 540 18.90 14.73 -5.56
CA MET A 540 17.92 13.82 -6.15
C MET A 540 16.97 13.22 -5.10
N ALA A 541 17.49 12.87 -3.91
CA ALA A 541 16.70 12.38 -2.80
C ALA A 541 15.72 13.43 -2.29
N PHE A 542 16.11 14.70 -2.26
CA PHE A 542 15.21 15.81 -1.95
C PHE A 542 14.07 15.92 -2.98
N CYS A 543 14.41 16.03 -4.26
CA CYS A 543 13.40 16.12 -5.32
C CYS A 543 12.47 14.92 -5.34
N SER A 544 13.01 13.71 -5.18
CA SER A 544 12.23 12.48 -5.10
C SER A 544 11.33 12.47 -3.88
N SER A 545 11.84 12.75 -2.69
CA SER A 545 11.03 12.72 -1.45
C SER A 545 9.92 13.76 -1.47
N TYR A 546 10.18 14.95 -2.04
CA TYR A 546 9.18 15.98 -2.26
C TYR A 546 8.10 15.52 -3.25
N ALA A 547 8.50 14.97 -4.40
CA ALA A 547 7.57 14.41 -5.37
C ALA A 547 6.77 13.24 -4.78
N THR A 548 7.40 12.37 -4.00
CA THR A 548 6.76 11.27 -3.27
C THR A 548 5.75 11.81 -2.26
N GLY A 549 6.06 12.88 -1.53
CA GLY A 549 5.12 13.52 -0.62
C GLY A 549 3.84 14.03 -1.30
N LEU A 550 3.93 14.44 -2.57
CA LEU A 550 2.80 14.95 -3.37
C LEU A 550 2.06 13.88 -4.19
N THR A 551 2.78 12.87 -4.68
CA THR A 551 2.28 11.90 -5.67
C THR A 551 2.21 10.46 -5.14
N ASP A 552 2.66 10.22 -3.90
CA ASP A 552 2.83 8.90 -3.26
C ASP A 552 3.67 7.92 -4.11
N TRP A 553 4.55 8.42 -4.99
CA TRP A 553 5.42 7.62 -5.86
C TRP A 553 6.89 8.00 -5.75
N SER A 554 7.79 7.00 -5.71
CA SER A 554 9.24 7.22 -5.67
C SER A 554 9.85 7.31 -7.07
N LEU A 555 10.69 8.32 -7.29
CA LEU A 555 11.47 8.50 -8.52
C LEU A 555 12.80 7.74 -8.50
N GLY A 556 13.10 6.98 -7.44
CA GLY A 556 14.42 6.34 -7.25
C GLY A 556 14.83 5.42 -8.40
N THR A 557 13.90 4.63 -8.94
CA THR A 557 14.18 3.73 -10.07
C THR A 557 14.40 4.47 -11.39
N ILE A 558 13.82 5.67 -11.55
CA ILE A 558 13.99 6.52 -12.73
C ILE A 558 15.40 7.12 -12.73
N TYR A 559 15.79 7.75 -11.61
CA TYR A 559 17.15 8.29 -11.46
C TYR A 559 18.23 7.19 -11.54
N GLY A 560 17.94 6.01 -10.98
CA GLY A 560 18.82 4.86 -11.10
C GLY A 560 19.09 4.44 -12.53
N LYS A 561 18.06 4.34 -13.38
CA LYS A 561 18.23 3.98 -14.79
C LYS A 561 19.03 5.00 -15.59
N LEU A 562 18.83 6.29 -15.31
CA LEU A 562 19.64 7.36 -15.89
C LEU A 562 21.11 7.21 -15.48
N ALA A 563 21.38 6.91 -14.21
CA ALA A 563 22.73 6.67 -13.71
C ALA A 563 23.38 5.43 -14.37
N ILE A 564 22.64 4.34 -14.61
CA ILE A 564 23.15 3.18 -15.35
C ILE A 564 23.69 3.60 -16.71
N PHE A 565 22.90 4.39 -17.45
CA PHE A 565 23.25 4.82 -18.79
C PHE A 565 24.49 5.73 -18.80
N ILE A 566 24.54 6.73 -17.90
CA ILE A 566 25.64 7.70 -17.84
C ILE A 566 26.95 7.04 -17.41
N PHE A 567 26.93 6.29 -16.31
CA PHE A 567 28.15 5.67 -15.77
C PHE A 567 28.60 4.47 -16.60
N GLY A 568 27.66 3.72 -17.19
CA GLY A 568 28.00 2.62 -18.11
C GLY A 568 28.72 3.12 -19.35
N ALA A 569 28.22 4.20 -19.96
CA ALA A 569 28.88 4.85 -21.10
C ALA A 569 30.24 5.47 -20.72
N TRP A 570 30.37 6.04 -19.52
CA TRP A 570 31.62 6.67 -19.06
C TRP A 570 32.75 5.65 -18.82
N VAL A 571 32.45 4.52 -18.18
CA VAL A 571 33.46 3.49 -17.91
C VAL A 571 33.84 2.71 -19.18
N GLY A 572 32.88 2.52 -20.09
CA GLY A 572 33.10 1.85 -21.38
C GLY A 572 33.32 0.34 -21.30
N GLU A 573 33.34 -0.33 -22.44
CA GLU A 573 33.33 -1.79 -22.54
C GLU A 573 34.57 -2.44 -21.93
N ALA A 574 35.74 -1.90 -22.26
CA ALA A 574 37.03 -2.47 -21.87
C ALA A 574 37.23 -2.56 -20.35
N SER A 575 36.64 -1.64 -19.59
CA SER A 575 36.74 -1.59 -18.12
C SER A 575 35.52 -2.19 -17.40
N GLY A 576 34.59 -2.80 -18.13
CA GLY A 576 33.40 -3.43 -17.57
C GLY A 576 32.27 -2.46 -17.23
N GLY A 577 31.97 -1.55 -18.16
CA GLY A 577 30.94 -0.52 -18.01
C GLY A 577 29.56 -1.05 -17.63
N ALA A 578 29.21 -2.31 -17.96
CA ALA A 578 27.87 -2.82 -17.71
C ALA A 578 27.64 -3.00 -16.21
N VAL A 579 28.62 -3.64 -15.55
CA VAL A 579 28.62 -3.83 -14.10
C VAL A 579 28.78 -2.48 -13.39
N ALA A 580 29.65 -1.60 -13.90
CA ALA A 580 29.86 -0.27 -13.32
C ALA A 580 28.60 0.61 -13.36
N GLY A 581 27.89 0.63 -14.50
CA GLY A 581 26.63 1.33 -14.66
C GLY A 581 25.54 0.74 -13.76
N LEU A 582 25.38 -0.59 -13.74
CA LEU A 582 24.43 -1.28 -12.87
C LEU A 582 24.69 -0.97 -11.38
N LEU A 583 25.96 -0.90 -10.96
CA LEU A 583 26.33 -0.55 -9.60
C LEU A 583 26.02 0.91 -9.27
N ALA A 584 26.42 1.85 -10.13
CA ALA A 584 26.15 3.28 -9.95
C ALA A 584 24.64 3.55 -9.89
N GLY A 585 23.88 2.93 -10.80
CA GLY A 585 22.43 2.91 -10.78
C GLY A 585 21.89 2.34 -9.47
N GLY A 586 22.42 1.21 -9.01
CA GLY A 586 22.03 0.58 -7.75
C GLY A 586 22.23 1.47 -6.54
N ILE A 587 23.38 2.14 -6.42
CA ILE A 587 23.65 3.11 -5.33
C ILE A 587 22.58 4.22 -5.34
N VAL A 588 22.31 4.80 -6.52
CA VAL A 588 21.30 5.85 -6.68
C VAL A 588 19.89 5.35 -6.31
N VAL A 589 19.50 4.15 -6.75
CA VAL A 589 18.20 3.53 -6.41
C VAL A 589 18.07 3.32 -4.91
N VAL A 590 19.08 2.73 -4.26
CA VAL A 590 19.05 2.45 -2.82
C VAL A 590 18.91 3.75 -2.03
N VAL A 591 19.75 4.74 -2.32
CA VAL A 591 19.79 5.99 -1.55
C VAL A 591 18.50 6.78 -1.71
N ILE A 592 18.00 6.93 -2.94
CA ILE A 592 16.78 7.70 -3.20
C ILE A 592 15.53 6.91 -2.75
N GLY A 593 15.46 5.61 -3.06
CA GLY A 593 14.32 4.76 -2.73
C GLY A 593 14.07 4.67 -1.23
N ASN A 594 15.10 4.36 -0.45
CA ASN A 594 14.98 4.28 1.01
C ASN A 594 14.66 5.64 1.65
N SER A 595 15.21 6.75 1.11
CA SER A 595 14.86 8.10 1.59
C SER A 595 13.37 8.43 1.33
N SER A 596 12.84 8.07 0.15
CA SER A 596 11.42 8.21 -0.17
C SER A 596 10.54 7.37 0.76
N GLU A 597 10.93 6.14 1.08
CA GLU A 597 10.15 5.30 2.01
C GLU A 597 10.17 5.83 3.44
N LEU A 598 11.30 6.36 3.90
CA LEU A 598 11.37 7.02 5.21
C LEU A 598 10.43 8.25 5.29
N MET A 599 10.16 8.93 4.17
CA MET A 599 9.12 9.96 4.12
C MET A 599 7.71 9.40 4.36
N HIS A 600 7.38 8.22 3.82
CA HIS A 600 6.11 7.54 4.10
C HIS A 600 5.98 7.14 5.58
N ASP A 601 7.08 6.70 6.19
CA ASP A 601 7.13 6.39 7.61
C ASP A 601 6.93 7.64 8.45
N PHE A 602 7.56 8.78 8.10
CA PHE A 602 7.33 10.04 8.80
C PHE A 602 5.88 10.53 8.71
N LYS A 603 5.21 10.36 7.57
CA LYS A 603 3.77 10.65 7.44
C LYS A 603 2.94 9.79 8.40
N SER A 604 3.26 8.50 8.49
CA SER A 604 2.60 7.56 9.41
C SER A 604 2.89 7.91 10.88
N ALA A 605 4.12 8.34 11.19
CA ALA A 605 4.55 8.74 12.51
C ALA A 605 3.86 10.02 12.99
N TYR A 606 3.78 11.02 12.11
CA TYR A 606 3.09 12.28 12.36
C TYR A 606 1.63 12.05 12.76
N LEU A 607 0.93 11.16 12.04
CA LEU A 607 -0.47 10.83 12.29
C LEU A 607 -0.71 9.98 13.55
N THR A 608 0.34 9.35 14.08
CA THR A 608 0.25 8.47 15.26
C THR A 608 0.92 9.05 16.50
N LEU A 609 1.41 10.30 16.44
CA LEU A 609 2.24 10.93 17.48
C LEU A 609 3.43 10.03 17.86
N THR A 610 4.04 9.39 16.87
CA THR A 610 5.27 8.60 17.04
C THR A 610 6.48 9.50 16.81
N SER A 611 7.51 9.35 17.63
CA SER A 611 8.68 10.23 17.61
C SER A 611 9.51 10.01 16.33
N PRO A 612 10.00 11.07 15.64
CA PRO A 612 10.88 10.93 14.48
C PRO A 612 12.15 10.12 14.79
N LEU A 613 12.71 10.27 15.99
CA LEU A 613 13.87 9.47 16.43
C LEU A 613 13.53 7.99 16.59
N SER A 614 12.33 7.67 17.08
CA SER A 614 11.87 6.27 17.13
C SER A 614 11.72 5.70 15.72
N MET A 615 11.26 6.48 14.75
CA MET A 615 11.16 6.06 13.35
C MET A 615 12.52 5.85 12.72
N PHE A 616 13.45 6.77 12.94
CA PHE A 616 14.83 6.61 12.50
C PHE A 616 15.47 5.34 13.10
N ALA A 617 15.34 5.13 14.41
CA ALA A 617 15.84 3.92 15.07
C ALA A 617 15.18 2.63 14.50
N SER A 618 13.88 2.66 14.22
CA SER A 618 13.15 1.53 13.63
C SER A 618 13.64 1.24 12.21
N GLN A 619 13.90 2.27 11.41
CA GLN A 619 14.49 2.15 10.08
C GLN A 619 15.90 1.58 10.12
N VAL A 620 16.74 2.02 11.07
CA VAL A 620 18.09 1.46 11.29
C VAL A 620 18.01 -0.04 11.59
N ILE A 621 17.12 -0.44 12.51
CA ILE A 621 16.92 -1.85 12.87
C ILE A 621 16.39 -2.66 11.68
N GLY A 622 15.35 -2.18 11.00
CA GLY A 622 14.75 -2.85 9.86
C GLY A 622 15.71 -2.99 8.68
N THR A 623 16.52 -1.96 8.42
CA THR A 623 17.58 -1.98 7.40
C THR A 623 18.66 -2.99 7.78
N ALA A 624 19.12 -3.01 9.03
CA ALA A 624 20.11 -3.98 9.50
C ALA A 624 19.63 -5.43 9.32
N ILE A 625 18.37 -5.71 9.67
CA ILE A 625 17.71 -6.99 9.45
C ILE A 625 17.68 -7.31 7.94
N GLY A 626 17.23 -6.36 7.11
CA GLY A 626 17.15 -6.53 5.67
C GLY A 626 18.51 -6.78 4.99
N CYS A 627 19.58 -6.13 5.45
CA CYS A 627 20.94 -6.32 4.92
C CYS A 627 21.44 -7.76 5.08
N VAL A 628 20.92 -8.50 6.07
CA VAL A 628 21.26 -9.91 6.30
C VAL A 628 20.23 -10.82 5.63
N ILE A 629 18.94 -10.57 5.86
CA ILE A 629 17.86 -11.46 5.42
C ILE A 629 17.69 -11.47 3.90
N ASN A 630 17.76 -10.32 3.23
CA ASN A 630 17.52 -10.27 1.78
C ASN A 630 18.56 -11.05 0.97
N PRO A 631 19.88 -10.93 1.23
CA PRO A 631 20.87 -11.81 0.61
C PRO A 631 20.66 -13.29 0.88
N LEU A 632 20.22 -13.66 2.09
CA LEU A 632 19.96 -15.06 2.44
C LEU A 632 18.73 -15.61 1.72
N LEU A 633 17.65 -14.83 1.65
CA LEU A 633 16.48 -15.20 0.86
C LEU A 633 16.84 -15.31 -0.62
N PHE A 634 17.65 -14.39 -1.15
CA PHE A 634 18.05 -14.40 -2.55
C PHE A 634 18.86 -15.66 -2.87
N LEU A 635 19.77 -16.05 -1.98
CA LEU A 635 20.47 -17.32 -2.04
C LEU A 635 19.49 -18.50 -2.02
N GLY A 636 18.46 -18.46 -1.18
CA GLY A 636 17.38 -19.45 -1.16
C GLY A 636 16.67 -19.60 -2.52
N PHE A 637 16.30 -18.49 -3.17
CA PHE A 637 15.73 -18.53 -4.53
C PHE A 637 16.70 -19.12 -5.56
N GLN A 638 17.98 -18.76 -5.47
CA GLN A 638 19.01 -19.37 -6.32
C GLN A 638 19.19 -20.87 -6.09
N MET A 639 19.02 -21.36 -4.85
CA MET A 639 19.08 -22.79 -4.53
C MET A 639 17.84 -23.53 -5.04
N MET A 640 16.65 -22.93 -4.95
CA MET A 640 15.40 -23.55 -5.40
C MET A 640 15.32 -23.72 -6.92
N VAL A 641 15.76 -22.71 -7.67
CA VAL A 641 15.65 -22.66 -9.15
C VAL A 641 16.92 -23.17 -9.84
N GLY A 642 18.05 -23.15 -9.13
CA GLY A 642 19.38 -23.28 -9.70
C GLY A 642 19.92 -21.91 -10.12
N ARG A 643 21.18 -21.62 -9.75
CA ARG A 643 21.85 -20.33 -10.02
C ARG A 643 21.81 -19.91 -11.49
N GLU A 644 21.83 -20.89 -12.40
CA GLU A 644 21.92 -20.66 -13.84
C GLU A 644 20.57 -20.36 -14.50
N HIS A 645 19.44 -20.63 -13.83
CA HIS A 645 18.09 -20.47 -14.40
C HIS A 645 17.36 -19.23 -13.87
N LEU A 646 17.89 -18.57 -12.83
CA LEU A 646 17.29 -17.35 -12.28
C LEU A 646 17.42 -16.19 -13.30
N GLY A 647 16.29 -15.63 -13.74
CA GLY A 647 16.26 -14.58 -14.75
C GLY A 647 16.21 -15.08 -16.19
N GLU A 648 16.06 -16.39 -16.41
CA GLU A 648 15.84 -16.94 -17.74
C GLU A 648 14.40 -16.68 -18.22
N ALA A 649 14.25 -16.33 -19.50
CA ALA A 649 12.97 -16.01 -20.11
C ALA A 649 12.02 -17.23 -20.12
N GLY A 650 10.93 -17.16 -19.36
CA GLY A 650 9.94 -18.24 -19.24
C GLY A 650 10.20 -19.23 -18.09
N SER A 651 11.23 -18.99 -17.27
CA SER A 651 11.37 -19.64 -15.96
C SER A 651 10.27 -19.17 -14.99
N ALA A 652 10.17 -19.84 -13.83
CA ALA A 652 9.27 -19.40 -12.75
C ALA A 652 9.62 -18.01 -12.20
N TYR A 653 10.87 -17.56 -12.37
CA TYR A 653 11.37 -16.29 -11.87
C TYR A 653 12.17 -15.56 -12.97
N PRO A 654 11.49 -14.97 -13.97
CA PRO A 654 12.11 -14.37 -15.14
C PRO A 654 12.85 -13.04 -14.84
N ALA A 655 12.70 -12.46 -13.65
CA ALA A 655 13.38 -11.24 -13.21
C ALA A 655 13.31 -10.09 -14.25
N PRO A 656 12.11 -9.64 -14.62
CA PRO A 656 11.94 -8.79 -15.80
C PRO A 656 12.56 -7.40 -15.68
N MET A 657 12.57 -6.83 -14.49
CA MET A 657 13.26 -5.56 -14.24
C MET A 657 14.77 -5.70 -14.34
N ALA A 658 15.32 -6.87 -14.00
CA ALA A 658 16.74 -7.15 -14.20
C ALA A 658 17.11 -7.16 -15.68
N MET A 659 16.27 -7.77 -16.52
CA MET A 659 16.44 -7.75 -17.98
C MET A 659 16.43 -6.31 -18.53
N ALA A 660 15.49 -5.47 -18.07
CA ALA A 660 15.43 -4.08 -18.48
C ALA A 660 16.69 -3.29 -18.05
N TYR A 661 17.16 -3.48 -16.81
CA TYR A 661 18.36 -2.83 -16.29
C TYR A 661 19.61 -3.27 -17.05
N ARG A 662 19.73 -4.58 -17.33
CA ARG A 662 20.84 -5.13 -18.10
C ARG A 662 20.87 -4.57 -19.51
N GLY A 663 19.72 -4.55 -20.19
CA GLY A 663 19.63 -3.99 -21.54
C GLY A 663 20.02 -2.50 -21.61
N ILE A 664 19.66 -1.68 -20.60
CA ILE A 664 20.10 -0.27 -20.52
C ILE A 664 21.63 -0.19 -20.39
N ALA A 665 22.21 -1.05 -19.55
CA ALA A 665 23.65 -1.10 -19.34
C ALA A 665 24.40 -1.51 -20.61
N ASP A 666 23.97 -2.58 -21.29
CA ASP A 666 24.62 -3.07 -22.51
C ASP A 666 24.53 -2.02 -23.66
N ILE A 667 23.36 -1.40 -23.86
CA ILE A 667 23.19 -0.34 -24.88
C ILE A 667 24.08 0.88 -24.59
N SER A 668 24.30 1.22 -23.32
CA SER A 668 25.15 2.37 -22.95
C SER A 668 26.62 2.18 -23.37
N ILE A 669 27.05 0.95 -23.61
CA ILE A 669 28.44 0.58 -23.87
C ILE A 669 28.66 0.25 -25.34
N GLU A 670 27.86 -0.68 -25.88
CA GLU A 670 27.98 -1.12 -27.28
C GLU A 670 27.51 -0.02 -28.25
N GLY A 671 26.68 0.89 -27.75
CA GLY A 671 26.11 1.97 -28.50
C GLY A 671 25.18 1.50 -29.62
N ILE A 672 24.91 2.41 -30.54
CA ILE A 672 23.89 2.26 -31.59
C ILE A 672 24.27 1.20 -32.65
N LYS A 673 25.56 0.84 -32.75
CA LYS A 673 26.11 -0.01 -33.82
C LYS A 673 25.85 -1.51 -33.63
N ALA A 674 25.50 -1.96 -32.42
CA ALA A 674 25.24 -3.37 -32.14
C ALA A 674 23.83 -3.84 -32.57
N LEU A 675 22.94 -2.90 -32.91
CA LEU A 675 21.53 -3.19 -33.19
C LEU A 675 21.28 -3.63 -34.65
N PRO A 676 20.33 -4.54 -34.89
CA PRO A 676 19.98 -4.98 -36.23
C PRO A 676 19.33 -3.87 -37.06
N LYS A 677 19.32 -4.05 -38.39
CA LYS A 677 18.84 -3.03 -39.35
C LYS A 677 17.43 -2.56 -38.97
N HIS A 678 17.19 -1.24 -39.08
CA HIS A 678 15.91 -0.60 -38.73
C HIS A 678 15.49 -0.63 -37.26
N SER A 679 16.25 -1.23 -36.33
CA SER A 679 15.88 -1.26 -34.90
C SER A 679 15.77 0.14 -34.31
N ILE A 680 16.74 1.02 -34.59
CA ILE A 680 16.74 2.43 -34.14
C ILE A 680 15.57 3.22 -34.73
N MET A 681 15.23 2.94 -35.99
CA MET A 681 14.09 3.57 -36.66
C MET A 681 12.77 3.24 -35.98
N LEU A 682 12.66 2.09 -35.32
CA LEU A 682 11.50 1.73 -34.48
C LEU A 682 11.59 2.31 -33.06
N CYS A 683 12.80 2.48 -32.53
CA CYS A 683 13.02 3.08 -31.21
C CYS A 683 12.65 4.58 -31.17
N ILE A 684 12.93 5.34 -32.24
CA ILE A 684 12.64 6.79 -32.29
C ILE A 684 11.13 7.07 -32.12
N PRO A 685 10.20 6.45 -32.87
CA PRO A 685 8.77 6.58 -32.63
C PRO A 685 8.35 6.19 -31.22
N CYS A 686 8.91 5.12 -30.65
CA CYS A 686 8.63 4.72 -29.28
C CYS A 686 9.05 5.81 -28.27
N PHE A 687 10.25 6.37 -28.43
CA PHE A 687 10.76 7.44 -27.58
C PHE A 687 9.90 8.72 -27.68
N VAL A 688 9.54 9.11 -28.90
CA VAL A 688 8.66 10.28 -29.14
C VAL A 688 7.27 10.03 -28.57
N MET A 689 6.72 8.83 -28.77
CA MET A 689 5.42 8.44 -28.20
C MET A 689 5.42 8.53 -26.68
N ALA A 690 6.52 8.12 -26.01
CA ALA A 690 6.68 8.28 -24.58
C ALA A 690 6.56 9.76 -24.15
N LEU A 691 7.39 10.63 -24.74
CA LEU A 691 7.36 12.07 -24.46
C LEU A 691 5.98 12.69 -24.73
N CYS A 692 5.32 12.30 -25.82
CA CYS A 692 4.00 12.83 -26.19
C CYS A 692 2.91 12.39 -25.22
N LEU A 693 2.88 11.12 -24.81
CA LEU A 693 1.86 10.62 -23.89
C LEU A 693 2.06 11.18 -22.48
N ASP A 694 3.29 11.28 -22.00
CA ASP A 694 3.56 11.89 -20.69
C ASP A 694 3.30 13.41 -20.71
N GLY A 695 3.65 14.08 -21.81
CA GLY A 695 3.30 15.48 -22.05
C GLY A 695 1.79 15.70 -22.05
N LEU A 696 1.04 14.85 -22.76
CA LEU A 696 -0.42 14.89 -22.80
C LEU A 696 -1.02 14.63 -21.41
N ALA A 697 -0.48 13.67 -20.66
CA ALA A 697 -0.90 13.39 -19.29
C ALA A 697 -0.67 14.61 -18.38
N ALA A 698 0.49 15.25 -18.47
CA ALA A 698 0.81 16.44 -17.70
C ALA A 698 -0.11 17.63 -18.03
N VAL A 699 -0.38 17.88 -19.31
CA VAL A 699 -1.30 18.95 -19.76
C VAL A 699 -2.73 18.65 -19.34
N ALA A 700 -3.19 17.41 -19.51
CA ALA A 700 -4.54 17.01 -19.10
C ALA A 700 -4.74 17.15 -17.59
N MET A 701 -3.72 16.88 -16.79
CA MET A 701 -3.74 17.11 -15.34
C MET A 701 -3.77 18.61 -15.01
N ALA A 702 -2.91 19.42 -15.63
CA ALA A 702 -2.82 20.87 -15.38
C ALA A 702 -4.12 21.60 -15.75
N ASN A 703 -4.72 21.24 -16.88
CA ASN A 703 -5.95 21.86 -17.39
C ASN A 703 -7.23 21.13 -16.91
N SER A 704 -7.11 20.16 -16.01
CA SER A 704 -8.23 19.37 -15.46
C SER A 704 -9.14 18.72 -16.51
N TRP A 705 -8.58 18.33 -17.66
CA TRP A 705 -9.34 17.72 -18.76
C TRP A 705 -10.05 16.43 -18.32
N ARG A 706 -11.22 16.16 -18.90
CA ARG A 706 -12.00 14.94 -18.63
C ARG A 706 -11.23 13.64 -18.94
N ILE A 707 -10.24 13.72 -19.85
CA ILE A 707 -9.41 12.57 -20.24
C ILE A 707 -8.28 12.25 -19.26
N LYS A 708 -8.06 13.05 -18.19
CA LYS A 708 -6.93 12.88 -17.26
C LYS A 708 -6.79 11.48 -16.66
N GLY A 709 -7.90 10.75 -16.52
CA GLY A 709 -7.93 9.39 -15.97
C GLY A 709 -7.88 8.27 -17.01
N HIS A 710 -7.73 8.57 -18.31
CA HIS A 710 -7.75 7.57 -19.39
C HIS A 710 -6.46 7.53 -20.20
N ILE A 711 -5.53 8.44 -19.93
CA ILE A 711 -4.23 8.48 -20.62
C ILE A 711 -3.37 7.32 -20.10
N PRO A 712 -2.79 6.48 -20.99
CA PRO A 712 -1.92 5.40 -20.57
C PRO A 712 -0.65 5.90 -19.88
N ASN A 713 -0.23 5.17 -18.86
CA ASN A 713 1.07 5.34 -18.23
C ASN A 713 2.13 4.56 -19.03
N ILE A 714 3.12 5.28 -19.57
CA ILE A 714 4.18 4.70 -20.43
C ILE A 714 4.97 3.61 -19.70
N MET A 715 5.32 3.84 -18.44
CA MET A 715 6.10 2.90 -17.65
C MET A 715 5.38 1.57 -17.48
N ALA A 716 4.11 1.61 -17.10
CA ALA A 716 3.28 0.41 -16.98
C ALA A 716 3.11 -0.30 -18.32
N MET A 717 2.91 0.44 -19.41
CA MET A 717 2.79 -0.10 -20.76
C MET A 717 4.07 -0.80 -21.26
N THR A 718 5.23 -0.45 -20.71
CA THR A 718 6.51 -0.97 -21.19
C THR A 718 6.89 -2.32 -20.59
N ILE A 719 6.41 -2.66 -19.39
CA ILE A 719 6.78 -3.93 -18.72
C ILE A 719 6.49 -5.16 -19.60
N PRO A 720 5.34 -5.29 -20.28
CA PRO A 720 5.04 -6.42 -21.15
C PRO A 720 5.98 -6.57 -22.35
N PHE A 721 6.75 -5.53 -22.72
CA PHE A 721 7.77 -5.65 -23.77
C PHE A 721 8.93 -6.56 -23.36
N PHE A 722 9.21 -6.68 -22.06
CA PHE A 722 10.25 -7.55 -21.51
C PHE A 722 9.73 -8.94 -21.13
N VAL A 723 8.52 -9.02 -20.57
CA VAL A 723 8.00 -10.28 -19.96
C VAL A 723 6.99 -11.00 -20.84
N GLY A 724 6.23 -10.24 -21.63
CA GLY A 724 5.01 -10.69 -22.27
C GLY A 724 3.75 -10.43 -21.44
N PRO A 725 2.60 -11.01 -21.85
CA PRO A 725 1.28 -10.61 -21.37
C PRO A 725 0.74 -11.46 -20.20
N THR A 726 1.53 -12.37 -19.63
CA THR A 726 1.05 -13.47 -18.78
C THR A 726 0.30 -13.04 -17.51
N PHE A 727 0.69 -11.91 -16.89
CA PHE A 727 0.11 -11.44 -15.63
C PHE A 727 -0.84 -10.24 -15.80
N THR A 728 -0.96 -9.69 -17.01
CA THR A 728 -1.70 -8.43 -17.23
C THR A 728 -3.21 -8.62 -17.15
N ILE A 729 -3.70 -9.81 -17.49
CA ILE A 729 -5.13 -10.16 -17.43
C ILE A 729 -5.61 -10.23 -15.98
N ASP A 730 -4.87 -10.91 -15.10
CA ASP A 730 -5.19 -11.00 -13.67
C ASP A 730 -5.21 -9.64 -12.99
N MET A 731 -4.21 -8.79 -13.28
CA MET A 731 -4.17 -7.42 -12.75
C MET A 731 -5.30 -6.55 -13.29
N PHE A 732 -5.67 -6.70 -14.57
CA PHE A 732 -6.82 -6.02 -15.16
C PHE A 732 -8.14 -6.43 -14.47
N LEU A 733 -8.31 -7.72 -14.19
CA LEU A 733 -9.48 -8.23 -13.48
C LEU A 733 -9.60 -7.62 -12.07
N GLY A 734 -8.49 -7.48 -11.35
CA GLY A 734 -8.47 -6.80 -10.05
C GLY A 734 -9.01 -5.36 -10.10
N SER A 735 -8.61 -4.60 -11.11
CA SER A 735 -9.15 -3.25 -11.32
C SER A 735 -10.62 -3.25 -11.71
N LEU A 736 -11.05 -4.21 -12.53
CA LEU A 736 -12.46 -4.35 -12.90
C LEU A 736 -13.34 -4.63 -11.66
N ILE A 737 -12.87 -5.49 -10.75
CA ILE A 737 -13.54 -5.78 -9.47
C ILE A 737 -13.73 -4.50 -8.67
N VAL A 738 -12.69 -3.68 -8.52
CA VAL A 738 -12.78 -2.41 -7.77
C VAL A 738 -13.68 -1.39 -8.46
N ILE A 739 -13.66 -1.31 -9.80
CA ILE A 739 -14.54 -0.41 -10.55
C ILE A 739 -16.02 -0.80 -10.36
N ILE A 740 -16.33 -2.09 -10.48
CA ILE A 740 -17.69 -2.61 -10.25
C ILE A 740 -18.11 -2.39 -8.81
N TRP A 741 -17.22 -2.68 -7.85
CA TRP A 741 -17.50 -2.48 -6.43
C TRP A 741 -17.73 -1.01 -6.11
N ARG A 742 -16.93 -0.08 -6.64
CA ARG A 742 -17.18 1.37 -6.48
C ARG A 742 -18.49 1.83 -7.10
N ARG A 743 -18.98 1.18 -8.16
CA ARG A 743 -20.31 1.47 -8.72
C ARG A 743 -21.44 1.00 -7.81
N ALA A 744 -21.24 -0.11 -7.09
CA ALA A 744 -22.21 -0.64 -6.14
C ALA A 744 -22.19 0.10 -4.79
N ASP A 745 -21.01 0.26 -4.19
CA ASP A 745 -20.80 0.95 -2.90
C ASP A 745 -19.43 1.65 -2.88
N LYS A 746 -19.45 2.98 -2.99
CA LYS A 746 -18.24 3.82 -2.98
C LYS A 746 -17.54 3.83 -1.63
N GLN A 747 -18.29 3.83 -0.53
CA GLN A 747 -17.70 3.97 0.81
C GLN A 747 -17.03 2.67 1.24
N ALA A 748 -17.70 1.52 1.08
CA ALA A 748 -17.10 0.24 1.39
C ALA A 748 -15.89 -0.06 0.49
N ALA A 749 -15.98 0.23 -0.81
CA ALA A 749 -14.86 0.02 -1.72
C ALA A 749 -13.63 0.85 -1.32
N ASN A 750 -13.79 2.12 -0.95
CA ASN A 750 -12.66 2.96 -0.54
C ASN A 750 -12.02 2.48 0.77
N LEU A 751 -12.81 1.92 1.71
CA LEU A 751 -12.30 1.47 3.01
C LEU A 751 -11.75 0.03 3.00
N LEU A 752 -12.28 -0.85 2.15
CA LEU A 752 -11.99 -2.30 2.19
C LEU A 752 -11.20 -2.82 1.01
N SER A 753 -11.20 -2.15 -0.15
CA SER A 753 -10.52 -2.69 -1.36
C SER A 753 -9.04 -2.95 -1.11
N VAL A 754 -8.32 -1.96 -0.56
CA VAL A 754 -6.89 -2.07 -0.24
C VAL A 754 -6.64 -3.12 0.85
N VAL A 755 -7.55 -3.23 1.82
CA VAL A 755 -7.47 -4.23 2.91
C VAL A 755 -7.65 -5.64 2.38
N MET A 756 -8.68 -5.88 1.56
CA MET A 756 -8.92 -7.18 0.96
C MET A 756 -7.79 -7.57 0.03
N ALA A 757 -7.34 -6.66 -0.82
CA ALA A 757 -6.22 -6.88 -1.73
C ALA A 757 -4.91 -7.22 -0.98
N SER A 758 -4.62 -6.49 0.10
CA SER A 758 -3.51 -6.81 1.01
C SER A 758 -3.61 -8.24 1.55
N GLY A 759 -4.82 -8.67 1.94
CA GLY A 759 -5.08 -10.03 2.39
C GLY A 759 -4.85 -11.07 1.28
N MET A 760 -5.25 -10.77 0.04
CA MET A 760 -5.04 -11.66 -1.11
C MET A 760 -3.55 -11.86 -1.38
N ILE A 761 -2.76 -10.78 -1.40
CA ILE A 761 -1.30 -10.81 -1.60
C ILE A 761 -0.61 -11.56 -0.46
N CYS A 762 -0.95 -11.25 0.81
CA CYS A 762 -0.34 -11.91 1.95
C CYS A 762 -0.71 -13.39 2.05
N GLY A 763 -1.95 -13.77 1.72
CA GLY A 763 -2.41 -15.16 1.82
C GLY A 763 -1.70 -16.10 0.85
N ASP A 764 -1.63 -15.74 -0.43
CA ASP A 764 -0.89 -16.50 -1.45
C ASP A 764 0.63 -16.39 -1.22
N GLY A 765 1.10 -15.22 -0.77
CA GLY A 765 2.47 -15.02 -0.31
C GLY A 765 2.88 -15.94 0.85
N PHE A 766 2.00 -16.17 1.82
CA PHE A 766 2.25 -17.08 2.95
C PHE A 766 2.22 -18.56 2.53
N TRP A 767 1.39 -18.96 1.56
CA TRP A 767 1.38 -20.34 1.05
C TRP A 767 2.66 -20.71 0.29
N ALA A 768 3.31 -19.72 -0.31
CA ALA A 768 4.56 -19.88 -1.03
C ALA A 768 5.68 -20.54 -0.20
N LEU A 769 5.72 -20.28 1.12
CA LEU A 769 6.73 -20.83 2.02
C LEU A 769 6.54 -22.35 2.21
N PRO A 770 5.35 -22.85 2.63
CA PRO A 770 5.04 -24.28 2.64
C PRO A 770 5.28 -24.97 1.30
N SER A 771 4.83 -24.40 0.17
CA SER A 771 5.01 -25.03 -1.13
C SER A 771 6.49 -25.14 -1.53
N SER A 772 7.30 -24.13 -1.20
CA SER A 772 8.75 -24.16 -1.38
C SER A 772 9.41 -25.24 -0.51
N LEU A 773 8.99 -25.39 0.75
CA LEU A 773 9.48 -26.45 1.64
C LEU A 773 9.13 -27.84 1.09
N LEU A 774 7.91 -28.04 0.63
CA LEU A 774 7.47 -29.30 0.01
C LEU A 774 8.30 -29.63 -1.24
N ALA A 775 8.60 -28.63 -2.08
CA ALA A 775 9.46 -28.79 -3.24
C ALA A 775 10.90 -29.19 -2.84
N MET A 776 11.47 -28.61 -1.77
CA MET A 776 12.78 -29.02 -1.25
C MET A 776 12.81 -30.49 -0.79
N PHE A 777 11.72 -30.97 -0.17
CA PHE A 777 11.56 -32.38 0.20
C PHE A 777 11.19 -33.29 -0.99
N LYS A 778 11.21 -32.76 -2.22
CA LYS A 778 10.85 -33.46 -3.46
C LYS A 778 9.43 -34.04 -3.44
N VAL A 779 8.51 -33.44 -2.68
CA VAL A 779 7.11 -33.82 -2.68
C VAL A 779 6.47 -33.25 -3.95
N GLN A 780 6.07 -34.14 -4.86
CA GLN A 780 5.40 -33.75 -6.09
C GLN A 780 3.90 -33.57 -5.86
N PRO A 781 3.26 -32.58 -6.50
CA PRO A 781 1.81 -32.44 -6.48
C PRO A 781 1.14 -33.64 -7.17
N PRO A 782 0.00 -34.11 -6.65
CA PRO A 782 -0.58 -35.39 -7.08
C PRO A 782 -1.28 -35.34 -8.45
N ILE A 783 -1.74 -34.18 -8.92
CA ILE A 783 -2.57 -34.06 -10.13
C ILE A 783 -1.88 -33.12 -11.12
N CYS A 784 -1.83 -33.48 -12.40
CA CYS A 784 -1.48 -32.57 -13.49
C CYS A 784 -2.73 -32.27 -14.33
N MET A 785 -3.16 -31.00 -14.36
CA MET A 785 -4.20 -30.52 -15.27
C MET A 785 -3.57 -29.79 -16.46
N LYS A 786 -3.78 -30.27 -17.69
CA LYS A 786 -3.20 -29.65 -18.91
C LYS A 786 -4.27 -29.46 -19.99
N PHE A 787 -4.16 -28.37 -20.74
CA PHE A 787 -5.07 -28.06 -21.84
C PHE A 787 -4.40 -28.41 -23.16
N LEU A 788 -4.99 -29.37 -23.89
CA LEU A 788 -4.46 -29.90 -25.15
C LEU A 788 -5.35 -29.49 -26.32
N SER A 789 -4.76 -29.37 -27.52
CA SER A 789 -5.56 -29.28 -28.74
C SER A 789 -6.24 -30.61 -29.04
N THR A 790 -7.31 -30.60 -29.85
CA THR A 790 -7.98 -31.82 -30.31
C THR A 790 -6.98 -32.82 -30.92
N TYR A 791 -6.07 -32.35 -31.77
CA TYR A 791 -5.02 -33.19 -32.34
C TYR A 791 -4.09 -33.82 -31.28
N GLN A 792 -3.65 -33.05 -30.29
CA GLN A 792 -2.79 -33.56 -29.21
C GLN A 792 -3.55 -34.51 -28.30
N HIS A 793 -4.84 -34.26 -28.08
CA HIS A 793 -5.73 -35.15 -27.33
C HIS A 793 -5.90 -36.48 -28.06
N ASP A 794 -6.16 -36.46 -29.38
CA ASP A 794 -6.30 -37.65 -30.20
C ASP A 794 -5.00 -38.47 -30.22
N GLN A 795 -3.83 -37.83 -30.33
CA GLN A 795 -2.54 -38.52 -30.22
C GLN A 795 -2.30 -39.12 -28.84
N MET A 796 -2.70 -38.40 -27.78
CA MET A 796 -2.54 -38.90 -26.41
C MET A 796 -3.48 -40.08 -26.16
N GLN A 797 -4.72 -40.02 -26.65
CA GLN A 797 -5.65 -41.15 -26.59
C GLN A 797 -5.13 -42.37 -27.36
N GLN A 798 -4.59 -42.16 -28.57
CA GLN A 798 -3.96 -43.23 -29.35
C GLN A 798 -2.76 -43.87 -28.65
N HIS A 799 -2.04 -43.12 -27.80
CA HIS A 799 -0.86 -43.61 -27.09
C HIS A 799 -1.19 -44.31 -25.77
N PHE A 800 -2.24 -43.87 -25.06
CA PHE A 800 -2.61 -44.40 -23.74
C PHE A 800 -3.73 -45.43 -23.77
N ASP A 801 -4.51 -45.51 -24.86
CA ASP A 801 -5.60 -46.48 -25.00
C ASP A 801 -5.59 -47.16 -26.38
N PRO A 802 -4.70 -48.14 -26.61
CA PRO A 802 -4.60 -48.85 -27.89
C PRO A 802 -5.83 -49.72 -28.20
N TYR A 803 -6.80 -49.86 -27.28
CA TYR A 803 -8.00 -50.68 -27.45
C TYR A 803 -9.25 -49.91 -27.89
N LEU A 804 -9.22 -48.57 -27.92
CA LEU A 804 -10.33 -47.75 -28.41
C LEU A 804 -10.28 -47.47 -29.92
N THR A 805 -9.19 -47.80 -30.61
CA THR A 805 -8.98 -47.52 -32.04
C THR A 805 -9.21 -48.71 -32.97
N ASN A 806 -9.71 -49.83 -32.46
CA ASN A 806 -10.08 -50.98 -33.29
C ASN A 806 -11.56 -51.36 -33.06
N PRO A 807 -12.51 -50.72 -33.77
CA PRO A 807 -13.81 -51.34 -33.95
C PRO A 807 -13.62 -52.50 -34.92
N GLN A 808 -13.71 -53.73 -34.44
CA GLN A 808 -14.13 -54.83 -35.31
C GLN A 808 -15.54 -54.57 -35.82
#